data_AF-G8M317-F1
#
_entry.id   AF-G8M317-F1
#
_cell.length_a   1.000
_cell.length_b   1.000
_cell.length_c   1.000
_cell.angle_alpha   90.00
_cell.angle_beta   90.00
_cell.angle_gamma   90.00
#
_symmetry.space_group_name_H-M   'P 1'
#
loop_
_entity.id
_entity.type
_entity.pdbx_description
1 polymer ?
#
loop_
_entity_poly.entity_id
_entity_poly.type
_entity_poly.pdbx_seq_one_letter_code
_entity_poly.pdbx_strand_id
1 'polypeptide(L)'
;MKKFVLSIFLSTVMLIQSNNFIYGADNTNRTAFGKLAFSNYLSGSSNVLSSNINNAKIISIAHDKGYVFAIKGTIPAKQIKFTAKMQDFSSKTIDGDQGQWYFSNSSVAQYSNGQINILKKGVTKATFVINGVSTSLMLFAKESEEDSYVLYEENFNSLVDGSLPSGWIRKDGANGSNTYVKNGALYIDGRLGAARVLLPEYLSKFGNYVIEADVTNLSANDDMSWGAIMYRIQKNDYPYYQMTVKKKATAANGTEFAEKDINNNWIVGKINFFYEDINESKMYHYKVKAYNNIVEQWIGNVMLMSVDTWGIYPAGGIGFQASGCIMKVDNVKVSLLEEPLGPVKSPEDNFARVKEVNTKIAMAPTLVSEIKSKEEFDRLISNGQVGTIILSVNKNLEVTGYGPNNVIGTVASFYEAMKSKVIPAFRVNDLESAQAISKYLKDNGIEDVFVISKYPDLVREARKNYAFVRGIVEFESLPSNLDSNQLLNIVSFANRNLSRIVLIPSDAATKNNVRYLQQRLITVWTKDTAKDNGNEKIVNLHRIIASGSNGILTDSVEKAVQALSLYNKNTTIIRKPFLIGHRGVPQLAPENTIEGAELAFTLGADMVENDIWITKAGADGKQHLVVIHDETLERTTTGKGKVSEMTLEQIRTYFANNQFKNKYPAAKVPTLAQYFEKFNGRDKTILVEIKSKDPKTADSFVELVENSRAYGQAIAISSNNDQLKRIKALMPEISLGNIRAGYDFKSDAYGALRYALWEAQSLDSSLMPNCESISKDFMEIAKHRGMTIWPWNINDISTAIHYFKMGVWGISTDCAFVFSDWAADITPKQSNVYMKSGELSLLEANIKTYNGTVKSVIPEVVVIGGDDCIEVLGSIVKAKKPGIVYVLLRYTARLSGLPEDVYDLYTEPVRIQVG
;
A
#
# COMPACT_ATOMS: atom_id res chain seq x y z
N MET A 1 34.29 -18.94 19.10
CA MET A 1 35.18 -18.72 20.27
C MET A 1 34.31 -18.25 21.43
N LYS A 2 34.30 -18.93 22.60
CA LYS A 2 35.00 -18.56 23.86
C LYS A 2 34.61 -17.15 24.37
N LYS A 3 34.06 -16.94 25.57
CA LYS A 3 33.82 -17.77 26.80
C LYS A 3 32.41 -17.41 27.39
N PHE A 4 31.64 -18.16 28.20
CA PHE A 4 31.88 -18.91 29.45
C PHE A 4 32.41 -18.04 30.63
N VAL A 5 31.91 -18.07 31.88
CA VAL A 5 30.76 -18.76 32.57
C VAL A 5 30.52 -18.01 33.93
N LEU A 6 29.38 -18.03 34.66
CA LEU A 6 29.02 -19.04 35.68
C LEU A 6 27.65 -18.74 36.40
N SER A 7 26.81 -19.78 36.53
CA SER A 7 25.76 -20.16 37.53
C SER A 7 24.75 -19.22 38.25
N ILE A 8 23.57 -19.83 38.45
CA ILE A 8 22.37 -19.49 39.27
C ILE A 8 22.42 -20.22 40.63
N PHE A 9 21.68 -19.79 41.68
CA PHE A 9 21.02 -20.71 42.65
C PHE A 9 19.82 -20.09 43.40
N LEU A 10 19.01 -20.94 44.07
CA LEU A 10 17.72 -20.69 44.78
C LEU A 10 17.94 -20.03 46.19
N SER A 11 16.97 -19.67 47.07
CA SER A 11 15.56 -20.08 47.35
C SER A 11 14.86 -18.96 48.21
N THR A 12 13.56 -18.64 48.15
CA THR A 12 12.35 -19.31 48.71
C THR A 12 12.00 -18.99 50.20
N VAL A 13 10.94 -18.18 50.42
CA VAL A 13 9.94 -18.17 51.55
C VAL A 13 10.23 -17.46 52.92
N MET A 14 9.12 -16.94 53.50
CA MET A 14 8.80 -16.54 54.91
C MET A 14 9.12 -15.13 55.48
N LEU A 15 8.07 -14.28 55.43
CA LEU A 15 7.38 -13.58 56.53
C LEU A 15 7.95 -13.54 57.98
N ILE A 16 7.70 -12.38 58.62
CA ILE A 16 7.32 -12.11 60.05
C ILE A 16 8.39 -11.59 61.08
N GLN A 17 8.04 -10.42 61.64
CA GLN A 17 8.33 -9.81 62.96
C GLN A 17 9.72 -9.27 63.40
N SER A 18 9.75 -7.93 63.49
CA SER A 18 9.92 -7.11 64.72
C SER A 18 11.30 -6.65 65.25
N ASN A 19 11.45 -5.33 65.22
CA ASN A 19 11.77 -4.42 66.34
C ASN A 19 13.22 -4.13 66.81
N ASN A 20 13.39 -2.85 67.18
CA ASN A 20 14.39 -2.21 68.06
C ASN A 20 15.80 -1.94 67.50
N PHE A 21 16.51 -0.84 67.86
CA PHE A 21 16.18 0.37 68.65
C PHE A 21 17.06 1.55 68.12
N ILE A 22 16.54 2.77 67.98
CA ILE A 22 16.68 3.95 68.89
C ILE A 22 18.12 4.41 69.18
N TYR A 23 18.43 5.65 68.79
CA TYR A 23 18.85 6.84 69.58
C TYR A 23 18.98 8.01 68.57
N GLY A 24 18.72 9.29 68.82
CA GLY A 24 18.44 10.11 70.01
C GLY A 24 19.09 11.49 69.75
N ALA A 25 18.79 12.62 70.41
CA ALA A 25 17.78 13.08 71.37
C ALA A 25 17.78 14.64 71.23
N ASP A 26 17.39 15.59 72.10
CA ASP A 26 16.67 15.77 73.38
C ASP A 26 16.50 17.33 73.53
N ASN A 27 15.77 18.03 74.41
CA ASN A 27 14.69 17.80 75.39
C ASN A 27 14.14 19.23 75.73
N THR A 28 12.85 19.51 75.99
CA THR A 28 12.26 19.69 77.35
C THR A 28 10.98 20.54 77.27
N ASN A 29 10.02 20.55 78.21
CA ASN A 29 9.51 19.59 79.22
C ASN A 29 8.25 20.18 79.91
N ARG A 30 7.52 19.38 80.71
CA ARG A 30 6.48 19.73 81.74
C ARG A 30 5.06 20.02 81.22
N THR A 31 3.95 19.59 81.85
CA THR A 31 3.65 18.76 83.06
C THR A 31 2.16 18.33 83.02
N ALA A 32 1.58 17.42 83.83
CA ALA A 32 2.02 16.14 84.43
C ALA A 32 0.88 15.50 85.30
N PHE A 33 0.63 14.19 85.14
CA PHE A 33 -0.17 13.29 86.01
C PHE A 33 -1.69 13.58 86.25
N GLY A 34 -2.42 12.54 86.69
CA GLY A 34 -3.88 12.54 86.94
C GLY A 34 -4.30 11.62 88.10
N LYS A 35 -5.60 11.29 88.25
CA LYS A 35 -6.14 10.41 89.30
C LYS A 35 -7.47 9.71 88.92
N LEU A 36 -7.96 8.80 89.77
CA LEU A 36 -8.98 7.78 89.48
C LEU A 36 -10.33 7.96 90.23
N ALA A 37 -11.38 7.36 89.64
CA ALA A 37 -12.62 6.79 90.22
C ALA A 37 -13.62 7.69 90.98
N PHE A 38 -14.91 7.64 90.58
CA PHE A 38 -15.94 6.78 91.23
C PHE A 38 -17.26 6.78 90.42
N SER A 39 -18.29 6.07 90.89
CA SER A 39 -19.60 5.92 90.22
C SER A 39 -20.80 6.01 91.18
N ASN A 40 -22.00 6.06 90.58
CA ASN A 40 -23.34 5.69 91.09
C ASN A 40 -24.31 6.75 91.69
N TYR A 41 -25.45 6.87 90.96
CA TYR A 41 -26.84 7.01 91.41
C TYR A 41 -27.33 8.26 92.19
N LEU A 42 -28.38 8.89 91.64
CA LEU A 42 -29.75 8.71 92.16
C LEU A 42 -30.88 9.05 91.17
N SER A 43 -31.97 8.29 91.29
CA SER A 43 -33.34 8.39 90.74
C SER A 43 -33.81 9.59 89.90
N GLY A 44 -34.45 9.29 88.77
CA GLY A 44 -35.47 10.11 88.10
C GLY A 44 -36.36 9.24 87.21
N SER A 45 -37.69 9.24 87.41
CA SER A 45 -38.60 8.22 86.85
C SER A 45 -39.50 8.72 85.72
N SER A 46 -39.61 7.90 84.66
CA SER A 46 -40.77 7.75 83.76
C SER A 46 -41.59 8.99 83.36
N ASN A 47 -41.55 9.35 82.07
CA ASN A 47 -42.72 9.09 81.21
C ASN A 47 -42.47 9.24 79.70
N VAL A 48 -43.25 8.45 78.96
CA VAL A 48 -43.68 8.57 77.55
C VAL A 48 -42.99 9.61 76.67
N LEU A 49 -42.28 9.13 75.63
CA LEU A 49 -42.50 9.65 74.27
C LEU A 49 -42.48 8.48 73.27
N SER A 50 -43.60 8.28 72.59
CA SER A 50 -43.83 7.18 71.66
C SER A 50 -43.23 7.45 70.29
N SER A 51 -42.70 6.39 69.67
CA SER A 51 -42.67 6.16 68.21
C SER A 51 -42.62 7.40 67.30
N ASN A 52 -41.40 7.80 66.93
CA ASN A 52 -41.15 8.25 65.57
C ASN A 52 -39.76 7.78 65.14
N ILE A 53 -39.72 6.68 64.37
CA ILE A 53 -38.53 6.36 63.58
C ILE A 53 -38.47 7.42 62.49
N ASN A 54 -37.61 8.42 62.69
CA ASN A 54 -37.20 9.31 61.61
C ASN A 54 -36.46 8.48 60.56
N ASN A 55 -37.20 7.93 59.60
CA ASN A 55 -36.63 7.39 58.37
C ASN A 55 -35.72 8.47 57.78
N ALA A 56 -34.41 8.20 57.74
CA ALA A 56 -33.43 9.17 57.28
C ALA A 56 -33.84 9.70 55.90
N LYS A 57 -33.86 11.03 55.74
CA LYS A 57 -34.35 11.61 54.48
C LYS A 57 -33.40 11.27 53.34
N ILE A 58 -33.95 10.99 52.17
CA ILE A 58 -33.17 10.93 50.94
C ILE A 58 -32.58 12.32 50.71
N ILE A 59 -31.27 12.40 50.48
CA ILE A 59 -30.55 13.66 50.18
C ILE A 59 -30.06 13.72 48.73
N SER A 60 -29.86 12.58 48.07
CA SER A 60 -29.69 12.49 46.62
C SER A 60 -30.04 11.10 46.09
N ILE A 61 -30.36 11.02 44.80
CA ILE A 61 -30.59 9.77 44.06
C ILE A 61 -29.83 9.79 42.74
N ALA A 62 -29.28 8.65 42.35
CA ALA A 62 -28.63 8.44 41.07
C ALA A 62 -29.03 7.09 40.46
N HIS A 63 -29.07 7.01 39.13
CA HIS A 63 -29.12 5.74 38.41
C HIS A 63 -27.69 5.40 37.96
N ASP A 64 -27.18 4.22 38.27
CA ASP A 64 -25.74 3.92 38.20
C ASP A 64 -25.14 4.13 36.78
N LYS A 65 -25.87 3.72 35.73
CA LYS A 65 -25.49 4.01 34.32
C LYS A 65 -25.93 5.40 33.85
N GLY A 66 -26.90 6.01 34.53
CA GLY A 66 -27.57 7.25 34.09
C GLY A 66 -28.22 7.19 32.71
N TYR A 67 -28.57 5.99 32.21
CA TYR A 67 -29.43 5.74 31.05
C TYR A 67 -30.11 4.36 31.16
N VAL A 68 -31.18 4.15 30.39
CA VAL A 68 -31.85 2.85 30.19
C VAL A 68 -32.17 2.62 28.71
N PHE A 69 -32.19 1.35 28.31
CA PHE A 69 -32.60 0.90 26.97
C PHE A 69 -34.01 0.32 27.00
N ALA A 70 -34.76 0.52 25.92
CA ALA A 70 -36.17 0.18 25.83
C ALA A 70 -36.57 -0.33 24.44
N ILE A 71 -37.25 -1.46 24.38
CA ILE A 71 -38.01 -1.85 23.18
C ILE A 71 -39.45 -1.34 23.36
N LYS A 72 -40.09 -0.93 22.26
CA LYS A 72 -41.51 -0.53 22.21
C LYS A 72 -42.42 -1.55 22.90
N GLY A 73 -43.37 -1.06 23.69
CA GLY A 73 -44.17 -1.90 24.60
C GLY A 73 -44.24 -1.30 26.01
N THR A 74 -43.97 -2.10 27.04
CA THR A 74 -44.00 -1.66 28.45
C THR A 74 -42.81 -2.19 29.24
N ILE A 75 -42.30 -1.37 30.16
CA ILE A 75 -41.22 -1.72 31.08
C ILE A 75 -41.72 -1.49 32.51
N PRO A 76 -41.77 -2.53 33.38
CA PRO A 76 -42.09 -2.34 34.78
C PRO A 76 -41.05 -1.42 35.44
N ALA A 77 -41.48 -0.26 35.94
CA ALA A 77 -40.55 0.76 36.46
C ALA A 77 -39.71 0.22 37.63
N LYS A 78 -40.24 -0.79 38.35
CA LYS A 78 -39.55 -1.58 39.37
C LYS A 78 -38.22 -2.22 38.91
N GLN A 79 -38.06 -2.51 37.62
CA GLN A 79 -36.83 -3.06 37.05
C GLN A 79 -35.69 -2.02 37.03
N ILE A 80 -36.03 -0.72 36.94
CA ILE A 80 -35.05 0.37 37.00
C ILE A 80 -34.74 0.65 38.47
N LYS A 81 -33.44 0.64 38.81
CA LYS A 81 -32.95 0.78 40.19
C LYS A 81 -32.17 2.08 40.36
N PHE A 82 -32.36 2.73 41.51
CA PHE A 82 -31.65 3.94 41.88
C PHE A 82 -30.89 3.73 43.19
N THR A 83 -29.68 4.25 43.26
CA THR A 83 -28.90 4.37 44.50
C THR A 83 -29.28 5.69 45.18
N ALA A 84 -30.02 5.62 46.29
CA ALA A 84 -30.32 6.76 47.14
C ALA A 84 -29.26 6.91 48.23
N LYS A 85 -28.77 8.14 48.45
CA LYS A 85 -28.00 8.52 49.63
C LYS A 85 -28.92 9.14 50.67
N MET A 86 -28.68 8.79 51.92
CA MET A 86 -29.55 9.08 53.06
C MET A 86 -28.89 10.09 54.01
N GLN A 87 -29.69 10.85 54.75
CA GLN A 87 -29.22 11.91 55.66
C GLN A 87 -28.30 11.39 56.79
N ASP A 88 -28.38 10.10 57.12
CA ASP A 88 -27.52 9.39 58.07
C ASP A 88 -26.22 8.82 57.43
N PHE A 89 -25.91 9.27 56.21
CA PHE A 89 -24.81 8.80 55.35
C PHE A 89 -24.94 7.35 54.86
N SER A 90 -26.03 6.64 55.18
CA SER A 90 -26.30 5.33 54.59
C SER A 90 -26.68 5.44 53.10
N SER A 91 -26.71 4.31 52.40
CA SER A 91 -27.15 4.23 51.01
C SER A 91 -28.12 3.06 50.82
N LYS A 92 -29.15 3.25 50.01
CA LYS A 92 -30.24 2.28 49.82
C LYS A 92 -30.67 2.22 48.35
N THR A 93 -30.95 1.01 47.87
CA THR A 93 -31.61 0.82 46.57
C THR A 93 -33.08 1.22 46.64
N ILE A 94 -33.51 2.05 45.68
CA ILE A 94 -34.89 2.47 45.46
C ILE A 94 -35.34 1.89 44.11
N ASP A 95 -36.53 1.28 44.08
CA ASP A 95 -37.13 0.77 42.86
C ASP A 95 -37.90 1.89 42.14
N GLY A 96 -37.86 1.92 40.81
CA GLY A 96 -38.47 2.99 40.01
C GLY A 96 -40.00 3.05 40.07
N ASP A 97 -40.69 2.06 40.65
CA ASP A 97 -42.13 2.11 40.95
C ASP A 97 -42.46 2.87 42.25
N GLN A 98 -41.46 3.21 43.07
CA GLN A 98 -41.62 3.92 44.36
C GLN A 98 -41.71 5.45 44.22
N GLY A 99 -41.76 5.97 43.00
CA GLY A 99 -41.79 7.41 42.72
C GLY A 99 -42.54 7.76 41.43
N GLN A 100 -42.37 9.00 40.97
CA GLN A 100 -43.02 9.54 39.77
C GLN A 100 -42.00 9.81 38.67
N TRP A 101 -42.44 9.69 37.42
CA TRP A 101 -41.60 9.86 36.23
C TRP A 101 -42.16 10.92 35.28
N TYR A 102 -41.26 11.74 34.76
CA TYR A 102 -41.56 12.79 33.77
C TYR A 102 -40.60 12.67 32.60
N PHE A 103 -41.12 12.68 31.37
CA PHE A 103 -40.33 12.52 30.15
C PHE A 103 -40.31 13.82 29.35
N SER A 104 -39.14 14.27 28.92
CA SER A 104 -38.99 15.48 28.09
C SER A 104 -39.68 15.36 26.73
N ASN A 105 -39.88 14.13 26.25
CA ASN A 105 -40.68 13.82 25.08
C ASN A 105 -41.72 12.73 25.42
N SER A 106 -42.90 13.17 25.86
CA SER A 106 -44.03 12.30 26.19
C SER A 106 -44.64 11.56 24.99
N SER A 107 -44.17 11.84 23.77
CA SER A 107 -44.50 11.04 22.58
C SER A 107 -43.63 9.79 22.46
N VAL A 108 -42.52 9.68 23.20
CA VAL A 108 -41.63 8.50 23.21
C VAL A 108 -41.99 7.58 24.38
N ALA A 109 -42.11 8.12 25.60
CA ALA A 109 -42.41 7.34 26.79
C ALA A 109 -43.37 8.06 27.76
N GLN A 110 -44.22 7.30 28.45
CA GLN A 110 -45.17 7.79 29.46
C GLN A 110 -45.29 6.82 30.64
N TYR A 111 -45.38 7.33 31.86
CA TYR A 111 -45.50 6.52 33.07
C TYR A 111 -46.94 6.46 33.57
N SER A 112 -47.44 5.25 33.83
CA SER A 112 -48.74 5.00 34.44
C SER A 112 -48.73 3.63 35.13
N ASN A 113 -49.46 3.47 36.23
CA ASN A 113 -49.69 2.19 36.90
C ASN A 113 -48.40 1.37 37.23
N GLY A 114 -47.30 2.04 37.55
CA GLY A 114 -46.00 1.40 37.82
C GLY A 114 -45.24 0.92 36.56
N GLN A 115 -45.74 1.23 35.36
CA GLN A 115 -45.16 0.87 34.07
C GLN A 115 -44.66 2.13 33.34
N ILE A 116 -43.54 2.03 32.65
CA ILE A 116 -43.13 2.97 31.60
C ILE A 116 -43.58 2.38 30.27
N ASN A 117 -44.56 3.03 29.65
CA ASN A 117 -45.09 2.70 28.34
C ASN A 117 -44.20 3.34 27.28
N ILE A 118 -43.69 2.55 26.35
CA ILE A 118 -42.77 2.95 25.28
C ILE A 118 -43.58 2.98 23.99
N LEU A 119 -43.92 4.18 23.52
CA LEU A 119 -44.95 4.39 22.50
C LEU A 119 -44.42 4.30 21.07
N LYS A 120 -43.14 4.68 20.86
CA LYS A 120 -42.39 4.62 19.61
C LYS A 120 -40.89 4.72 19.88
N LYS A 121 -40.06 4.40 18.90
CA LYS A 121 -38.61 4.68 18.95
C LYS A 121 -38.27 6.15 19.14
N GLY A 122 -37.08 6.40 19.69
CA GLY A 122 -36.51 7.73 19.89
C GLY A 122 -35.87 7.91 21.26
N VAL A 123 -35.33 9.11 21.50
CA VAL A 123 -34.59 9.47 22.72
C VAL A 123 -35.41 10.43 23.57
N THR A 124 -35.43 10.22 24.89
CA THR A 124 -36.04 11.17 25.84
C THR A 124 -35.27 11.23 27.16
N LYS A 125 -35.21 12.41 27.77
CA LYS A 125 -34.73 12.56 29.15
C LYS A 125 -35.85 12.15 30.09
N ALA A 126 -35.60 11.13 30.91
CA ALA A 126 -36.51 10.63 31.92
C ALA A 126 -36.07 11.14 33.29
N THR A 127 -36.93 11.90 33.97
CA THR A 127 -36.70 12.44 35.32
C THR A 127 -37.54 11.67 36.32
N PHE A 128 -36.88 11.00 37.25
CA PHE A 128 -37.49 10.29 38.36
C PHE A 128 -37.51 11.19 39.60
N VAL A 129 -38.62 11.19 40.34
CA VAL A 129 -38.84 12.03 41.53
C VAL A 129 -39.41 11.19 42.66
N ILE A 130 -38.76 11.26 43.84
CA ILE A 130 -39.21 10.60 45.07
C ILE A 130 -38.93 11.50 46.28
N ASN A 131 -39.94 11.68 47.15
CA ASN A 131 -39.84 12.48 48.38
C ASN A 131 -39.26 13.91 48.20
N GLY A 132 -39.52 14.54 47.05
CA GLY A 132 -39.02 15.88 46.70
C GLY A 132 -37.60 15.93 46.12
N VAL A 133 -36.89 14.79 46.09
CA VAL A 133 -35.57 14.66 45.43
C VAL A 133 -35.77 14.11 44.02
N SER A 134 -35.02 14.63 43.05
CA SER A 134 -35.09 14.20 41.66
C SER A 134 -33.73 13.76 41.10
N THR A 135 -33.78 12.93 40.06
CA THR A 135 -32.62 12.58 39.23
C THR A 135 -33.07 12.38 37.79
N SER A 136 -32.14 12.45 36.83
CA SER A 136 -32.45 12.22 35.41
C SER A 136 -31.53 11.19 34.77
N LEU A 137 -32.12 10.39 33.89
CA LEU A 137 -31.42 9.45 33.01
C LEU A 137 -31.91 9.61 31.57
N MET A 138 -31.15 9.12 30.60
CA MET A 138 -31.59 9.05 29.20
C MET A 138 -32.32 7.73 28.95
N LEU A 139 -33.50 7.78 28.35
CA LEU A 139 -34.20 6.60 27.83
C LEU A 139 -34.05 6.55 26.32
N PHE A 140 -33.56 5.41 25.82
CA PHE A 140 -33.36 5.13 24.40
C PHE A 140 -34.33 4.03 23.97
N ALA A 141 -35.33 4.39 23.15
CA ALA A 141 -36.33 3.47 22.63
C ALA A 141 -36.02 3.05 21.19
N LYS A 142 -36.12 1.75 20.89
CA LYS A 142 -36.10 1.19 19.53
C LYS A 142 -37.37 0.37 19.24
N GLU A 143 -37.73 0.22 17.97
CA GLU A 143 -38.76 -0.75 17.55
C GLU A 143 -38.20 -2.18 17.69
N SER A 144 -39.07 -3.19 17.73
CA SER A 144 -38.71 -4.60 17.97
C SER A 144 -37.73 -5.19 16.94
N GLU A 145 -37.76 -4.65 15.73
CA GLU A 145 -37.08 -5.09 14.52
C GLU A 145 -35.81 -4.28 14.20
N GLU A 146 -35.40 -3.35 15.07
CA GLU A 146 -34.19 -2.54 14.87
C GLU A 146 -32.96 -3.18 15.51
N ASP A 147 -31.94 -3.47 14.70
CA ASP A 147 -30.70 -4.14 15.15
C ASP A 147 -29.91 -3.36 16.22
N SER A 148 -30.11 -2.05 16.34
CA SER A 148 -29.37 -1.19 17.28
C SER A 148 -30.20 -0.04 17.84
N TYR A 149 -29.82 0.47 19.02
CA TYR A 149 -30.41 1.68 19.60
C TYR A 149 -29.77 2.94 19.03
N VAL A 150 -30.57 3.86 18.48
CA VAL A 150 -30.10 5.20 18.12
C VAL A 150 -29.88 6.02 19.41
N LEU A 151 -28.64 6.45 19.65
CA LEU A 151 -28.22 7.25 20.80
C LEU A 151 -28.32 8.74 20.52
N TYR A 152 -28.11 9.17 19.27
CA TYR A 152 -28.28 10.54 18.82
C TYR A 152 -28.53 10.58 17.32
N GLU A 153 -29.32 11.55 16.85
CA GLU A 153 -29.58 11.81 15.43
C GLU A 153 -29.86 13.30 15.23
N GLU A 154 -29.28 13.90 14.18
CA GLU A 154 -29.47 15.30 13.80
C GLU A 154 -29.21 15.47 12.30
N ASN A 155 -30.14 16.15 11.61
CA ASN A 155 -30.04 16.46 10.19
C ASN A 155 -30.15 17.96 9.91
N PHE A 156 -30.14 18.80 10.95
CA PHE A 156 -30.11 20.27 10.93
C PHE A 156 -31.26 20.98 10.18
N ASN A 157 -32.14 20.27 9.46
CA ASN A 157 -33.21 20.81 8.63
C ASN A 157 -34.31 21.54 9.43
N SER A 158 -34.42 21.27 10.74
CA SER A 158 -35.37 21.93 11.64
C SER A 158 -34.78 23.10 12.43
N LEU A 159 -33.50 23.44 12.20
CA LEU A 159 -32.77 24.45 12.96
C LEU A 159 -32.64 25.77 12.17
N VAL A 160 -32.55 26.88 12.91
CA VAL A 160 -32.43 28.23 12.34
C VAL A 160 -30.97 28.52 11.97
N ASP A 161 -30.74 29.17 10.83
CA ASP A 161 -29.42 29.69 10.42
C ASP A 161 -28.72 30.46 11.56
N GLY A 162 -27.43 30.21 11.76
CA GLY A 162 -26.60 30.78 12.84
C GLY A 162 -26.63 29.99 14.16
N SER A 163 -27.58 29.06 14.34
CA SER A 163 -27.72 28.29 15.58
C SER A 163 -26.75 27.10 15.69
N LEU A 164 -26.88 26.33 16.78
CA LEU A 164 -26.37 24.96 16.93
C LEU A 164 -27.48 24.10 17.54
N PRO A 165 -27.43 22.76 17.36
CA PRO A 165 -28.39 21.87 18.01
C PRO A 165 -28.29 21.91 19.54
N SER A 166 -29.38 21.52 20.21
CA SER A 166 -29.45 21.59 21.67
C SER A 166 -28.40 20.70 22.36
N GLY A 167 -27.64 21.29 23.28
CA GLY A 167 -26.57 20.60 24.03
C GLY A 167 -25.23 20.50 23.30
N TRP A 168 -25.09 21.02 22.07
CA TRP A 168 -23.78 21.09 21.40
C TRP A 168 -22.94 22.25 21.94
N ILE A 169 -21.62 22.06 22.04
CA ILE A 169 -20.69 23.00 22.68
C ILE A 169 -19.55 23.35 21.73
N ARG A 170 -19.39 24.65 21.43
CA ARG A 170 -18.23 25.17 20.69
C ARG A 170 -16.96 25.14 21.57
N LYS A 171 -15.82 24.75 21.01
CA LYS A 171 -14.53 24.63 21.70
C LYS A 171 -13.38 25.22 20.84
N ASP A 172 -12.31 25.60 21.53
CA ASP A 172 -11.11 26.23 20.98
C ASP A 172 -11.44 27.43 20.09
N GLY A 173 -11.08 27.43 18.81
CA GLY A 173 -11.36 28.53 17.88
C GLY A 173 -12.84 28.69 17.48
N ALA A 174 -13.72 27.76 17.86
CA ALA A 174 -15.12 27.77 17.45
C ALA A 174 -15.94 28.85 18.18
N ASN A 175 -16.66 29.66 17.42
CA ASN A 175 -17.50 30.76 17.89
C ASN A 175 -18.73 30.93 16.97
N GLY A 176 -19.56 31.94 17.23
CA GLY A 176 -20.82 32.16 16.51
C GLY A 176 -20.69 32.49 15.02
N SER A 177 -19.56 33.07 14.57
CA SER A 177 -19.39 33.49 13.17
C SER A 177 -18.59 32.51 12.31
N ASN A 178 -17.95 31.49 12.90
CA ASN A 178 -17.23 30.45 12.16
C ASN A 178 -17.80 29.03 12.33
N THR A 179 -18.64 28.79 13.34
CA THR A 179 -19.20 27.45 13.65
C THR A 179 -20.70 27.55 13.84
N TYR A 180 -21.51 27.19 12.85
CA TYR A 180 -22.95 27.45 12.84
C TYR A 180 -23.72 26.51 11.88
N VAL A 181 -25.01 26.31 12.13
CA VAL A 181 -25.94 25.72 11.16
C VAL A 181 -26.31 26.75 10.09
N LYS A 182 -26.39 26.34 8.82
CA LYS A 182 -26.89 27.13 7.70
C LYS A 182 -27.49 26.24 6.62
N ASN A 183 -28.63 26.61 6.04
CA ASN A 183 -29.28 25.91 4.93
C ASN A 183 -29.42 24.38 5.18
N GLY A 184 -29.80 23.97 6.39
CA GLY A 184 -29.98 22.56 6.75
C GLY A 184 -28.69 21.76 6.92
N ALA A 185 -27.53 22.39 7.12
CA ALA A 185 -26.28 21.69 7.45
C ALA A 185 -25.41 22.47 8.43
N LEU A 186 -24.51 21.79 9.14
CA LEU A 186 -23.51 22.40 10.01
C LEU A 186 -22.26 22.80 9.23
N TYR A 187 -21.72 23.98 9.54
CA TYR A 187 -20.46 24.50 9.00
C TYR A 187 -19.47 24.77 10.15
N ILE A 188 -18.22 24.37 9.96
CA ILE A 188 -17.11 24.58 10.90
C ILE A 188 -15.91 25.14 10.10
N ASP A 189 -15.70 26.46 10.13
CA ASP A 189 -14.58 27.13 9.46
C ASP A 189 -13.34 27.18 10.36
N GLY A 190 -12.41 26.27 10.08
CA GLY A 190 -11.11 26.15 10.74
C GLY A 190 -9.95 26.77 9.97
N ARG A 191 -10.19 27.62 8.95
CA ARG A 191 -9.14 28.15 8.06
C ARG A 191 -8.15 29.11 8.73
N LEU A 192 -8.59 29.79 9.79
CA LEU A 192 -7.78 30.73 10.59
C LEU A 192 -7.20 30.10 11.87
N GLY A 193 -7.46 28.82 12.11
CA GLY A 193 -7.10 28.10 13.33
C GLY A 193 -8.13 27.01 13.63
N ALA A 194 -7.71 25.95 14.33
CA ALA A 194 -8.56 24.79 14.56
C ALA A 194 -9.84 25.14 15.34
N ALA A 195 -10.98 24.73 14.81
CA ALA A 195 -12.31 24.92 15.41
C ALA A 195 -12.92 23.56 15.73
N ARG A 196 -13.43 23.40 16.96
CA ARG A 196 -14.03 22.15 17.47
C ARG A 196 -15.47 22.37 17.91
N VAL A 197 -16.33 21.38 17.71
CA VAL A 197 -17.67 21.33 18.31
C VAL A 197 -17.93 19.95 18.90
N LEU A 198 -18.48 19.91 20.11
CA LEU A 198 -18.81 18.68 20.84
C LEU A 198 -20.31 18.43 20.81
N LEU A 199 -20.69 17.16 20.70
CA LEU A 199 -22.07 16.68 20.82
C LEU A 199 -22.50 16.61 22.32
N PRO A 200 -23.80 16.39 22.61
CA PRO A 200 -24.32 16.44 23.97
C PRO A 200 -23.60 15.52 24.98
N GLU A 201 -23.27 16.07 26.15
CA GLU A 201 -22.41 15.47 27.18
C GLU A 201 -22.79 14.02 27.55
N TYR A 202 -24.08 13.66 27.53
CA TYR A 202 -24.52 12.31 27.90
C TYR A 202 -23.96 11.20 27.01
N LEU A 203 -23.51 11.51 25.78
CA LEU A 203 -22.85 10.55 24.90
C LEU A 203 -21.50 10.08 25.45
N SER A 204 -20.87 10.85 26.34
CA SER A 204 -19.62 10.44 27.03
C SER A 204 -19.76 9.19 27.91
N LYS A 205 -20.98 8.71 28.14
CA LYS A 205 -21.29 7.46 28.87
C LYS A 205 -21.14 6.20 28.00
N PHE A 206 -20.82 6.36 26.71
CA PHE A 206 -20.67 5.27 25.74
C PHE A 206 -19.27 5.28 25.11
N GLY A 207 -18.84 4.10 24.65
CA GLY A 207 -17.62 3.92 23.84
C GLY A 207 -17.68 2.72 22.90
N ASN A 208 -18.78 1.96 22.95
CA ASN A 208 -19.14 0.90 22.00
C ASN A 208 -20.29 1.43 21.14
N TYR A 209 -19.96 2.02 19.99
CA TYR A 209 -20.92 2.75 19.14
C TYR A 209 -20.50 2.75 17.67
N VAL A 210 -21.44 3.15 16.81
CA VAL A 210 -21.21 3.59 15.44
C VAL A 210 -21.55 5.07 15.36
N ILE A 211 -20.60 5.88 14.89
CA ILE A 211 -20.79 7.29 14.53
C ILE A 211 -20.84 7.36 13.02
N GLU A 212 -21.88 8.00 12.46
CA GLU A 212 -22.09 8.19 11.04
C GLU A 212 -22.38 9.68 10.78
N ALA A 213 -21.84 10.25 9.71
CA ALA A 213 -22.13 11.61 9.28
C ALA A 213 -21.78 11.80 7.80
N ASP A 214 -22.55 12.63 7.09
CA ASP A 214 -22.20 13.05 5.73
C ASP A 214 -21.33 14.31 5.81
N VAL A 215 -20.12 14.26 5.24
CA VAL A 215 -19.08 15.28 5.43
C VAL A 215 -18.49 15.75 4.10
N THR A 216 -18.09 17.02 3.99
CA THR A 216 -17.14 17.46 2.95
C THR A 216 -16.27 18.64 3.43
N ASN A 217 -15.11 18.83 2.78
CA ASN A 217 -14.11 19.83 3.13
C ASN A 217 -14.07 20.94 2.05
N LEU A 218 -14.74 22.06 2.32
CA LEU A 218 -14.87 23.22 1.45
C LEU A 218 -13.74 24.24 1.65
N SER A 219 -13.37 24.99 0.61
CA SER A 219 -12.47 26.15 0.68
C SER A 219 -11.17 25.87 1.45
N ALA A 220 -10.51 24.76 1.16
CA ALA A 220 -9.26 24.37 1.81
C ALA A 220 -8.11 25.35 1.49
N ASN A 221 -7.31 25.71 2.50
CA ASN A 221 -6.10 26.53 2.36
C ASN A 221 -5.04 25.81 1.51
N ASP A 222 -4.92 24.49 1.68
CA ASP A 222 -3.96 23.62 1.01
C ASP A 222 -4.46 22.17 0.94
N ASP A 223 -3.68 21.32 0.24
CA ASP A 223 -3.91 19.88 0.08
C ASP A 223 -3.95 19.08 1.40
N MET A 224 -3.34 19.58 2.47
CA MET A 224 -3.17 18.87 3.74
C MET A 224 -4.19 19.29 4.80
N SER A 225 -4.96 20.36 4.54
CA SER A 225 -6.09 20.85 5.33
C SER A 225 -7.17 19.77 5.49
N TRP A 226 -7.83 19.70 6.66
CA TRP A 226 -8.63 18.54 7.05
C TRP A 226 -9.86 18.85 7.90
N GLY A 227 -10.84 17.95 7.78
CA GLY A 227 -11.96 17.78 8.70
C GLY A 227 -11.87 16.41 9.39
N ALA A 228 -12.41 16.29 10.59
CA ALA A 228 -12.32 15.06 11.38
C ALA A 228 -13.55 14.77 12.24
N ILE A 229 -13.87 13.48 12.41
CA ILE A 229 -14.77 13.00 13.46
C ILE A 229 -13.94 12.75 14.71
N MET A 230 -14.25 13.43 15.80
CA MET A 230 -13.65 13.23 17.11
C MET A 230 -14.49 12.24 17.94
N TYR A 231 -13.84 11.38 18.71
CA TYR A 231 -14.51 10.38 19.54
C TYR A 231 -13.66 9.96 20.74
N ARG A 232 -14.30 9.34 21.74
CA ARG A 232 -13.67 8.98 23.04
C ARG A 232 -13.03 10.17 23.73
N ILE A 233 -13.63 11.35 23.59
CA ILE A 233 -13.14 12.62 24.17
C ILE A 233 -13.25 12.54 25.69
N GLN A 234 -12.11 12.66 26.38
CA GLN A 234 -12.03 12.58 27.84
C GLN A 234 -12.42 13.91 28.51
N LYS A 235 -12.48 13.90 29.84
CA LYS A 235 -12.81 15.09 30.65
C LYS A 235 -11.78 16.20 30.42
N ASN A 236 -12.25 17.44 30.40
CA ASN A 236 -11.49 18.63 29.98
C ASN A 236 -11.18 18.67 28.46
N ASP A 237 -11.96 17.96 27.65
CA ASP A 237 -11.90 17.93 26.18
C ASP A 237 -10.62 17.31 25.57
N TYR A 238 -9.78 16.67 26.41
CA TYR A 238 -8.51 16.01 26.08
C TYR A 238 -8.23 14.88 27.09
N PRO A 239 -7.51 13.80 26.71
CA PRO A 239 -7.18 13.42 25.33
C PRO A 239 -8.42 13.00 24.51
N TYR A 240 -8.25 12.81 23.21
CA TYR A 240 -9.29 12.26 22.31
C TYR A 240 -8.70 11.55 21.10
N TYR A 241 -9.47 10.64 20.51
CA TYR A 241 -9.18 10.07 19.20
C TYR A 241 -9.91 10.80 18.09
N GLN A 242 -9.37 10.76 16.88
CA GLN A 242 -10.08 11.22 15.68
C GLN A 242 -9.83 10.34 14.44
N MET A 243 -10.78 10.45 13.51
CA MET A 243 -10.67 10.05 12.12
C MET A 243 -10.38 11.31 11.31
N THR A 244 -9.11 11.58 10.98
CA THR A 244 -8.71 12.70 10.12
C THR A 244 -9.01 12.35 8.67
N VAL A 245 -9.60 13.27 7.89
CA VAL A 245 -9.63 13.19 6.43
C VAL A 245 -9.21 14.52 5.82
N LYS A 246 -8.09 14.50 5.09
CA LYS A 246 -7.46 15.65 4.43
C LYS A 246 -8.11 15.94 3.08
N LYS A 247 -7.86 17.13 2.54
CA LYS A 247 -8.30 17.56 1.22
C LYS A 247 -7.79 16.62 0.13
N LYS A 248 -6.46 16.40 0.11
CA LYS A 248 -5.77 15.43 -0.76
C LYS A 248 -5.81 14.03 -0.13
N ALA A 249 -7.01 13.47 -0.01
CA ALA A 249 -7.21 12.15 0.58
C ALA A 249 -6.48 11.02 -0.17
N THR A 250 -6.07 11.22 -1.43
CA THR A 250 -5.24 10.29 -2.21
C THR A 250 -3.76 10.23 -1.81
N ALA A 251 -3.26 11.19 -1.02
CA ALA A 251 -1.91 11.14 -0.46
C ALA A 251 -1.79 9.97 0.53
N ALA A 252 -0.60 9.37 0.68
CA ALA A 252 -0.40 8.17 1.54
C ALA A 252 -0.84 8.34 3.01
N ASN A 253 -0.90 9.59 3.50
CA ASN A 253 -1.46 9.97 4.80
C ASN A 253 -2.69 10.89 4.69
N GLY A 254 -3.47 10.77 3.61
CA GLY A 254 -4.69 11.53 3.36
C GLY A 254 -5.82 11.26 4.35
N THR A 255 -5.74 10.14 5.06
CA THR A 255 -6.63 9.75 6.18
C THR A 255 -5.79 9.22 7.34
N GLU A 256 -6.20 9.49 8.58
CA GLU A 256 -5.37 9.14 9.76
C GLU A 256 -6.24 8.75 10.97
N PHE A 257 -5.84 7.68 11.65
CA PHE A 257 -6.14 7.48 13.07
C PHE A 257 -5.08 8.21 13.89
N ALA A 258 -5.53 9.21 14.64
CA ALA A 258 -4.66 10.01 15.51
C ALA A 258 -5.28 10.21 16.90
N GLU A 259 -4.42 10.28 17.91
CA GLU A 259 -4.74 10.80 19.24
C GLU A 259 -4.28 12.25 19.36
N LYS A 260 -5.08 13.04 20.08
CA LYS A 260 -4.65 14.30 20.66
C LYS A 260 -4.39 14.06 22.15
N ASP A 261 -3.13 14.15 22.57
CA ASP A 261 -2.75 13.83 23.96
C ASP A 261 -3.22 14.91 24.96
N ILE A 262 -3.06 14.63 26.26
CA ILE A 262 -3.42 15.56 27.35
C ILE A 262 -2.59 16.86 27.34
N ASN A 263 -1.47 16.89 26.62
CA ASN A 263 -0.57 18.04 26.47
C ASN A 263 -0.81 18.80 25.16
N ASN A 264 -1.88 18.49 24.42
CA ASN A 264 -2.23 19.07 23.12
C ASN A 264 -1.22 18.76 21.98
N ASN A 265 -0.45 17.67 22.09
CA ASN A 265 0.36 17.09 21.01
C ASN A 265 -0.48 16.20 20.10
N TRP A 266 0.01 15.92 18.88
CA TRP A 266 -0.57 14.90 17.98
C TRP A 266 0.25 13.62 18.03
N ILE A 267 -0.42 12.47 18.16
CA ILE A 267 0.17 11.13 18.03
C ILE A 267 -0.57 10.43 16.89
N VAL A 268 0.06 10.29 15.72
CA VAL A 268 -0.52 9.59 14.57
C VAL A 268 -0.20 8.10 14.69
N GLY A 269 -1.23 7.25 14.79
CA GLY A 269 -1.08 5.81 14.99
C GLY A 269 -1.07 5.00 13.69
N LYS A 270 -1.97 5.33 12.77
CA LYS A 270 -2.08 4.67 11.46
C LYS A 270 -2.50 5.67 10.41
N ILE A 271 -1.78 5.68 9.30
CA ILE A 271 -2.08 6.49 8.11
C ILE A 271 -2.71 5.59 7.04
N ASN A 272 -3.57 6.16 6.20
CA ASN A 272 -3.97 5.56 4.92
C ASN A 272 -4.39 6.65 3.93
N PHE A 273 -4.74 6.27 2.72
CA PHE A 273 -5.33 7.10 1.66
C PHE A 273 -6.74 6.61 1.32
N PHE A 274 -7.51 7.47 0.65
CA PHE A 274 -8.78 7.16 0.00
C PHE A 274 -8.62 7.24 -1.53
N TYR A 275 -9.54 6.63 -2.27
CA TYR A 275 -9.40 6.43 -3.73
C TYR A 275 -9.72 7.65 -4.61
N GLU A 276 -10.05 8.78 -3.99
CA GLU A 276 -10.29 10.08 -4.63
C GLU A 276 -10.11 11.21 -3.60
N ASP A 277 -9.74 12.41 -4.05
CA ASP A 277 -9.62 13.59 -3.18
C ASP A 277 -11.01 14.16 -2.82
N ILE A 278 -11.10 14.91 -1.72
CA ILE A 278 -12.40 15.38 -1.19
C ILE A 278 -12.93 16.55 -2.03
N ASN A 279 -13.88 16.23 -2.91
CA ASN A 279 -14.54 17.16 -3.81
C ASN A 279 -15.63 17.96 -3.08
N GLU A 280 -15.62 19.28 -3.25
CA GLU A 280 -16.50 20.23 -2.53
C GLU A 280 -17.97 20.13 -2.96
N SER A 281 -18.23 19.63 -4.18
CA SER A 281 -19.59 19.40 -4.67
C SER A 281 -20.20 18.06 -4.23
N LYS A 282 -19.46 17.23 -3.48
CA LYS A 282 -19.87 15.90 -3.03
C LYS A 282 -19.82 15.80 -1.51
N MET A 283 -20.90 15.28 -0.91
CA MET A 283 -20.89 14.81 0.47
C MET A 283 -20.36 13.37 0.51
N TYR A 284 -19.57 13.04 1.54
CA TYR A 284 -18.97 11.73 1.75
C TYR A 284 -19.46 11.18 3.08
N HIS A 285 -20.09 10.00 3.04
CA HIS A 285 -20.57 9.33 4.24
C HIS A 285 -19.39 8.77 5.05
N TYR A 286 -19.02 9.42 6.15
CA TYR A 286 -17.97 8.99 7.06
C TYR A 286 -18.57 8.13 8.17
N LYS A 287 -17.90 7.02 8.52
CA LYS A 287 -18.34 6.13 9.59
C LYS A 287 -17.18 5.66 10.46
N VAL A 288 -17.33 5.81 11.78
CA VAL A 288 -16.42 5.28 12.80
C VAL A 288 -17.18 4.25 13.63
N LYS A 289 -16.73 3.00 13.64
CA LYS A 289 -17.16 2.00 14.64
C LYS A 289 -16.11 1.93 15.74
N ALA A 290 -16.52 1.91 16.99
CA ALA A 290 -15.63 1.67 18.13
C ALA A 290 -16.23 0.58 19.02
N TYR A 291 -15.42 -0.36 19.49
CA TYR A 291 -15.82 -1.38 20.46
C TYR A 291 -14.63 -1.79 21.33
N ASN A 292 -14.71 -1.62 22.64
CA ASN A 292 -13.64 -1.85 23.61
C ASN A 292 -12.33 -1.15 23.23
N ASN A 293 -11.34 -1.83 22.66
CA ASN A 293 -10.07 -1.29 22.17
C ASN A 293 -9.96 -1.27 20.63
N ILE A 294 -10.91 -1.86 19.90
CA ILE A 294 -10.88 -1.89 18.43
C ILE A 294 -11.68 -0.72 17.86
N VAL A 295 -11.13 -0.07 16.83
CA VAL A 295 -11.81 0.98 16.06
C VAL A 295 -11.68 0.69 14.56
N GLU A 296 -12.77 0.83 13.82
CA GLU A 296 -12.78 0.84 12.36
C GLU A 296 -13.20 2.23 11.83
N GLN A 297 -12.50 2.72 10.82
CA GLN A 297 -12.81 3.97 10.11
C GLN A 297 -13.15 3.69 8.64
N TRP A 298 -14.22 4.32 8.12
CA TRP A 298 -14.82 4.02 6.82
C TRP A 298 -15.23 5.30 6.07
N ILE A 299 -15.12 5.27 4.74
CA ILE A 299 -15.79 6.24 3.84
C ILE A 299 -16.68 5.45 2.89
N GLY A 300 -18.00 5.64 3.02
CA GLY A 300 -19.01 4.80 2.37
C GLY A 300 -18.83 3.33 2.74
N ASN A 301 -18.52 2.51 1.75
CA ASN A 301 -18.26 1.07 1.88
C ASN A 301 -16.76 0.73 1.97
N VAL A 302 -15.86 1.70 1.86
CA VAL A 302 -14.40 1.47 1.91
C VAL A 302 -13.92 1.57 3.35
N MET A 303 -13.39 0.47 3.89
CA MET A 303 -12.69 0.48 5.18
C MET A 303 -11.32 1.14 4.98
N LEU A 304 -11.11 2.31 5.60
CA LEU A 304 -9.81 2.97 5.61
C LEU A 304 -8.85 2.20 6.53
N MET A 305 -9.28 1.85 7.73
CA MET A 305 -8.44 1.11 8.68
C MET A 305 -9.26 0.49 9.80
N SER A 306 -8.85 -0.70 10.23
CA SER A 306 -9.02 -1.14 11.60
C SER A 306 -7.72 -0.91 12.38
N VAL A 307 -7.86 -0.59 13.67
CA VAL A 307 -6.76 -0.34 14.63
C VAL A 307 -7.11 -0.88 16.02
N ASP A 308 -6.07 -1.25 16.78
CA ASP A 308 -6.13 -1.41 18.24
C ASP A 308 -5.67 -0.10 18.91
N THR A 309 -6.45 0.42 19.85
CA THR A 309 -6.20 1.72 20.51
C THR A 309 -5.31 1.55 21.74
N TRP A 310 -4.11 2.14 21.69
CA TRP A 310 -3.08 2.05 22.74
C TRP A 310 -3.46 2.75 24.05
N GLY A 311 -4.34 3.76 24.01
CA GLY A 311 -4.96 4.38 25.17
C GLY A 311 -6.30 3.72 25.52
N ILE A 312 -6.44 3.27 26.77
CA ILE A 312 -7.66 2.63 27.26
C ILE A 312 -8.72 3.69 27.57
N TYR A 313 -9.38 4.19 26.53
CA TYR A 313 -10.53 5.11 26.61
C TYR A 313 -11.83 4.34 26.30
N PRO A 314 -12.41 3.58 27.25
CA PRO A 314 -13.54 2.68 27.00
C PRO A 314 -14.87 3.42 26.78
N ALA A 315 -14.90 4.72 27.06
CA ALA A 315 -16.00 5.64 26.80
C ALA A 315 -15.46 7.08 26.68
N GLY A 316 -16.24 7.98 26.06
CA GLY A 316 -15.91 9.40 26.00
C GLY A 316 -16.77 10.16 24.99
N GLY A 317 -16.70 11.49 25.02
CA GLY A 317 -17.51 12.36 24.17
C GLY A 317 -17.22 12.20 22.67
N ILE A 318 -18.12 12.79 21.87
CA ILE A 318 -18.09 12.78 20.39
C ILE A 318 -18.11 14.23 19.90
N GLY A 319 -17.49 14.51 18.76
CA GLY A 319 -17.39 15.86 18.21
C GLY A 319 -16.94 15.89 16.75
N PHE A 320 -16.82 17.10 16.21
CA PHE A 320 -16.26 17.37 14.89
C PHE A 320 -15.22 18.48 14.97
N GLN A 321 -14.20 18.42 14.12
CA GLN A 321 -13.10 19.39 14.07
C GLN A 321 -12.69 19.72 12.64
N ALA A 322 -12.41 20.99 12.39
CA ALA A 322 -11.84 21.49 11.14
C ALA A 322 -10.49 22.20 11.37
N SER A 323 -9.56 22.07 10.43
CA SER A 323 -8.27 22.76 10.42
C SER A 323 -7.82 23.04 8.98
N GLY A 324 -7.68 24.32 8.63
CA GLY A 324 -7.29 24.76 7.29
C GLY A 324 -8.40 24.72 6.23
N CYS A 325 -9.62 24.28 6.57
CA CYS A 325 -10.76 24.25 5.65
C CYS A 325 -12.08 24.60 6.38
N ILE A 326 -13.16 24.72 5.62
CA ILE A 326 -14.53 24.73 6.15
C ILE A 326 -15.07 23.31 6.05
N MET A 327 -15.21 22.62 7.17
CA MET A 327 -15.89 21.32 7.22
C MET A 327 -17.41 21.57 7.18
N LYS A 328 -18.10 21.00 6.18
CA LYS A 328 -19.56 20.90 6.15
C LYS A 328 -19.98 19.52 6.65
N VAL A 329 -20.95 19.44 7.55
CA VAL A 329 -21.46 18.21 8.16
C VAL A 329 -22.99 18.17 8.09
N ASP A 330 -23.54 17.01 7.76
CA ASP A 330 -24.97 16.73 7.61
C ASP A 330 -25.26 15.28 8.10
N ASN A 331 -26.54 14.93 8.28
CA ASN A 331 -27.03 13.58 8.64
C ASN A 331 -26.22 12.86 9.74
N VAL A 332 -25.99 13.55 10.86
CA VAL A 332 -25.21 13.01 12.00
C VAL A 332 -26.04 11.99 12.76
N LYS A 333 -25.51 10.78 12.93
CA LYS A 333 -26.15 9.71 13.68
C LYS A 333 -25.13 9.00 14.57
N VAL A 334 -25.54 8.68 15.80
CA VAL A 334 -24.78 7.84 16.73
C VAL A 334 -25.69 6.69 17.16
N SER A 335 -25.24 5.45 16.96
CA SER A 335 -25.99 4.24 17.34
C SER A 335 -25.14 3.38 18.28
N LEU A 336 -25.78 2.63 19.17
CA LEU A 336 -25.13 1.66 20.04
C LEU A 336 -24.57 0.50 19.19
N LEU A 337 -23.33 0.11 19.43
CA LEU A 337 -22.75 -1.10 18.81
C LEU A 337 -22.82 -2.23 19.84
N GLU A 338 -23.85 -3.07 19.72
CA GLU A 338 -24.16 -4.14 20.68
C GLU A 338 -23.20 -5.33 20.55
N GLU A 339 -22.82 -5.69 19.31
CA GLU A 339 -21.92 -6.81 19.00
C GLU A 339 -20.44 -6.38 18.89
N PRO A 340 -19.47 -7.23 19.30
CA PRO A 340 -18.05 -6.93 19.22
C PRO A 340 -17.55 -6.85 17.77
N LEU A 341 -16.59 -5.93 17.54
CA LEU A 341 -15.82 -5.92 16.30
C LEU A 341 -14.93 -7.16 16.20
N GLY A 342 -14.67 -7.59 14.96
CA GLY A 342 -13.75 -8.69 14.67
C GLY A 342 -12.28 -8.32 14.97
N PRO A 343 -11.35 -9.26 14.78
CA PRO A 343 -9.92 -8.95 14.89
C PRO A 343 -9.54 -7.83 13.91
N VAL A 344 -8.52 -7.05 14.28
CA VAL A 344 -7.97 -5.96 13.46
C VAL A 344 -7.60 -6.48 12.08
N LYS A 345 -8.08 -5.77 11.05
CA LYS A 345 -7.82 -6.05 9.63
C LYS A 345 -7.27 -4.81 8.93
N SER A 346 -6.39 -5.05 7.98
CA SER A 346 -6.00 -4.09 6.95
C SER A 346 -6.47 -4.55 5.56
N PRO A 347 -6.58 -3.66 4.56
CA PRO A 347 -6.88 -4.07 3.19
C PRO A 347 -5.85 -5.06 2.61
N GLU A 348 -4.56 -4.90 2.95
CA GLU A 348 -3.46 -5.79 2.54
C GLU A 348 -3.57 -7.24 3.06
N ASP A 349 -4.47 -7.55 4.00
CA ASP A 349 -4.77 -8.94 4.40
C ASP A 349 -5.45 -9.73 3.27
N ASN A 350 -6.18 -9.04 2.38
CA ASN A 350 -6.84 -9.66 1.24
C ASN A 350 -5.89 -9.96 0.06
N PHE A 351 -4.65 -9.47 0.10
CA PHE A 351 -3.69 -9.62 -0.99
C PHE A 351 -3.20 -11.08 -1.10
N ALA A 352 -3.08 -11.60 -2.31
CA ALA A 352 -2.69 -12.98 -2.57
C ALA A 352 -1.31 -13.33 -1.97
N ARG A 353 -1.26 -14.30 -1.06
CA ARG A 353 -0.04 -14.88 -0.49
C ARG A 353 0.46 -16.01 -1.41
N VAL A 354 0.90 -15.62 -2.61
CA VAL A 354 1.29 -16.55 -3.68
C VAL A 354 2.43 -17.47 -3.24
N LYS A 355 2.29 -18.77 -3.53
CA LYS A 355 3.28 -19.80 -3.23
C LYS A 355 4.30 -19.93 -4.37
N GLU A 356 5.58 -19.70 -4.06
CA GLU A 356 6.66 -19.90 -5.03
C GLU A 356 6.82 -21.38 -5.42
N VAL A 357 7.28 -21.60 -6.66
CA VAL A 357 7.78 -22.90 -7.11
C VAL A 357 9.18 -23.14 -6.51
N ASN A 358 9.49 -24.38 -6.15
CA ASN A 358 10.82 -24.73 -5.63
C ASN A 358 11.88 -24.67 -6.75
N THR A 359 12.44 -23.48 -6.97
CA THR A 359 13.44 -23.20 -8.00
C THR A 359 14.53 -22.29 -7.46
N LYS A 360 15.68 -22.25 -8.14
CA LYS A 360 16.76 -21.28 -7.91
C LYS A 360 16.74 -20.12 -8.89
N ILE A 361 15.77 -20.04 -9.80
CA ILE A 361 15.57 -18.87 -10.66
C ILE A 361 15.29 -17.64 -9.81
N ALA A 362 16.11 -16.60 -9.95
CA ALA A 362 15.90 -15.34 -9.26
C ALA A 362 14.70 -14.58 -9.89
N MET A 363 13.76 -14.12 -9.04
CA MET A 363 12.47 -13.58 -9.45
C MET A 363 11.70 -14.52 -10.39
N ALA A 364 11.49 -15.79 -10.00
CA ALA A 364 10.89 -16.82 -10.84
C ALA A 364 9.57 -16.37 -11.52
N PRO A 365 9.35 -16.66 -12.82
CA PRO A 365 8.16 -16.19 -13.56
C PRO A 365 6.86 -16.54 -12.85
N THR A 366 5.92 -15.60 -12.77
CA THR A 366 4.60 -15.89 -12.18
C THR A 366 3.82 -16.88 -13.04
N LEU A 367 3.30 -17.96 -12.45
CA LEU A 367 2.38 -18.86 -13.13
C LEU A 367 0.98 -18.24 -13.20
N VAL A 368 0.42 -18.25 -14.40
CA VAL A 368 -0.89 -17.69 -14.74
C VAL A 368 -1.69 -18.78 -15.46
N SER A 369 -2.99 -18.86 -15.20
CA SER A 369 -3.90 -19.76 -15.93
C SER A 369 -5.21 -19.05 -16.22
N GLU A 370 -5.91 -19.48 -17.28
CA GLU A 370 -7.20 -18.92 -17.69
C GLU A 370 -8.26 -20.02 -17.66
N ILE A 371 -9.24 -19.88 -16.76
CA ILE A 371 -10.27 -20.90 -16.54
C ILE A 371 -11.32 -20.87 -17.64
N LYS A 372 -11.95 -22.02 -17.88
CA LYS A 372 -13.02 -22.18 -18.87
C LYS A 372 -14.24 -22.94 -18.30
N SER A 373 -14.12 -23.47 -17.07
CA SER A 373 -15.20 -24.09 -16.30
C SER A 373 -15.00 -23.90 -14.78
N LYS A 374 -16.00 -24.28 -13.99
CA LYS A 374 -15.97 -24.19 -12.51
C LYS A 374 -15.05 -25.25 -11.89
N GLU A 375 -15.04 -26.45 -12.45
CA GLU A 375 -14.22 -27.58 -12.01
C GLU A 375 -12.72 -27.28 -12.19
N GLU A 376 -12.36 -26.60 -13.29
CA GLU A 376 -11.01 -26.13 -13.54
C GLU A 376 -10.57 -25.10 -12.49
N PHE A 377 -11.43 -24.14 -12.17
CA PHE A 377 -11.18 -23.16 -11.11
C PHE A 377 -10.96 -23.82 -9.75
N ASP A 378 -11.87 -24.70 -9.32
CA ASP A 378 -11.79 -25.34 -8.01
C ASP A 378 -10.52 -26.21 -7.87
N ARG A 379 -10.12 -26.91 -8.93
CA ARG A 379 -8.82 -27.62 -9.04
C ARG A 379 -7.62 -26.68 -8.85
N LEU A 380 -7.61 -25.54 -9.53
CA LEU A 380 -6.48 -24.59 -9.43
C LEU A 380 -6.38 -23.95 -8.04
N ILE A 381 -7.53 -23.63 -7.41
CA ILE A 381 -7.61 -23.11 -6.05
C ILE A 381 -7.16 -24.16 -5.02
N SER A 382 -7.49 -25.45 -5.20
CA SER A 382 -7.00 -26.51 -4.31
C SER A 382 -5.52 -26.81 -4.48
N ASN A 383 -4.97 -26.70 -5.70
CA ASN A 383 -3.56 -26.98 -5.98
C ASN A 383 -2.63 -25.87 -5.43
N GLY A 384 -3.07 -24.61 -5.45
CA GLY A 384 -2.36 -23.50 -4.81
C GLY A 384 -0.97 -23.19 -5.37
N GLN A 385 -0.75 -23.49 -6.67
CA GLN A 385 0.52 -23.25 -7.39
C GLN A 385 0.43 -22.17 -8.48
N VAL A 386 -0.76 -21.60 -8.72
CA VAL A 386 -0.98 -20.50 -9.67
C VAL A 386 -0.96 -19.18 -8.91
N GLY A 387 -0.22 -18.19 -9.42
CA GLY A 387 -0.19 -16.84 -8.83
C GLY A 387 -1.35 -15.96 -9.25
N THR A 388 -1.81 -16.11 -10.50
CA THR A 388 -2.89 -15.29 -11.08
C THR A 388 -3.85 -16.17 -11.88
N ILE A 389 -5.16 -16.06 -11.64
CA ILE A 389 -6.19 -16.71 -12.47
C ILE A 389 -6.95 -15.66 -13.28
N ILE A 390 -7.04 -15.87 -14.59
CA ILE A 390 -7.84 -15.07 -15.51
C ILE A 390 -9.29 -15.60 -15.50
N LEU A 391 -10.24 -14.68 -15.31
CA LEU A 391 -11.69 -14.90 -15.26
C LEU A 391 -12.35 -14.06 -16.35
N SER A 392 -13.09 -14.65 -17.29
CA SER A 392 -13.93 -13.85 -18.20
C SER A 392 -15.15 -13.31 -17.46
N VAL A 393 -15.49 -12.04 -17.66
CA VAL A 393 -16.65 -11.40 -17.00
C VAL A 393 -17.53 -10.62 -17.98
N ASN A 394 -18.81 -10.50 -17.64
CA ASN A 394 -19.78 -9.68 -18.35
C ASN A 394 -20.24 -8.47 -17.50
N LYS A 395 -21.07 -7.60 -18.10
CA LYS A 395 -21.62 -6.40 -17.47
C LYS A 395 -22.58 -6.62 -16.30
N ASN A 396 -23.04 -7.85 -16.08
CA ASN A 396 -23.86 -8.23 -14.93
C ASN A 396 -23.01 -8.65 -13.71
N LEU A 397 -21.68 -8.60 -13.81
CA LEU A 397 -20.72 -9.15 -12.83
C LEU A 397 -20.82 -10.67 -12.70
N GLU A 398 -21.18 -11.36 -13.77
CA GLU A 398 -21.15 -12.81 -13.89
C GLU A 398 -19.80 -13.26 -14.46
N VAL A 399 -19.26 -14.36 -13.96
CA VAL A 399 -18.06 -15.03 -14.49
C VAL A 399 -18.49 -16.03 -15.55
N THR A 400 -17.86 -15.98 -16.72
CA THR A 400 -18.18 -16.82 -17.87
C THR A 400 -17.08 -17.82 -18.18
N GLY A 401 -17.48 -19.03 -18.58
CA GLY A 401 -16.59 -20.10 -19.05
C GLY A 401 -16.37 -20.02 -20.56
N TYR A 402 -16.53 -21.15 -21.27
CA TYR A 402 -16.55 -21.17 -22.73
C TYR A 402 -17.69 -20.32 -23.33
N GLY A 403 -17.38 -19.07 -23.66
CA GLY A 403 -18.28 -18.13 -24.35
C GLY A 403 -19.15 -17.27 -23.40
N PRO A 404 -19.60 -16.09 -23.86
CA PRO A 404 -20.21 -15.06 -23.01
C PRO A 404 -21.56 -15.45 -22.37
N ASN A 405 -22.19 -16.53 -22.83
CA ASN A 405 -23.49 -17.00 -22.34
C ASN A 405 -23.36 -18.16 -21.34
N ASN A 406 -22.15 -18.67 -21.11
CA ASN A 406 -21.89 -19.80 -20.20
C ASN A 406 -21.50 -19.29 -18.81
N VAL A 407 -22.48 -18.85 -18.02
CA VAL A 407 -22.25 -18.32 -16.66
C VAL A 407 -21.91 -19.46 -15.70
N ILE A 408 -20.75 -19.36 -15.04
CA ILE A 408 -20.23 -20.34 -14.07
C ILE A 408 -20.20 -19.81 -12.62
N GLY A 409 -20.71 -18.59 -12.39
CA GLY A 409 -20.92 -17.97 -11.09
C GLY A 409 -20.82 -16.44 -11.14
N THR A 410 -20.63 -15.79 -9.99
CA THR A 410 -20.52 -14.32 -9.89
C THR A 410 -19.11 -13.86 -9.51
N VAL A 411 -18.73 -12.65 -9.91
CA VAL A 411 -17.47 -12.01 -9.53
C VAL A 411 -17.24 -12.04 -8.02
N ALA A 412 -18.28 -11.76 -7.23
CA ALA A 412 -18.22 -11.81 -5.77
C ALA A 412 -17.87 -13.22 -5.26
N SER A 413 -18.55 -14.26 -5.77
CA SER A 413 -18.31 -15.65 -5.34
C SER A 413 -16.91 -16.16 -5.70
N PHE A 414 -16.39 -15.78 -6.87
CA PHE A 414 -15.02 -16.12 -7.28
C PHE A 414 -13.97 -15.32 -6.49
N TYR A 415 -14.19 -14.02 -6.27
CA TYR A 415 -13.30 -13.18 -5.47
C TYR A 415 -13.17 -13.69 -4.03
N GLU A 416 -14.28 -14.03 -3.36
CA GLU A 416 -14.26 -14.58 -2.00
C GLU A 416 -13.51 -15.91 -1.89
N ALA A 417 -13.55 -16.75 -2.94
CA ALA A 417 -12.76 -17.99 -2.99
C ALA A 417 -11.25 -17.72 -3.20
N MET A 418 -10.90 -16.67 -3.95
CA MET A 418 -9.54 -16.31 -4.36
C MET A 418 -8.77 -15.42 -3.38
N LYS A 419 -9.43 -14.51 -2.66
CA LYS A 419 -8.77 -13.50 -1.80
C LYS A 419 -7.83 -14.16 -0.78
N SER A 420 -6.75 -13.45 -0.47
CA SER A 420 -5.56 -13.91 0.25
C SER A 420 -4.77 -15.09 -0.37
N LYS A 421 -5.26 -15.75 -1.43
CA LYS A 421 -4.60 -16.93 -2.04
C LYS A 421 -4.02 -16.67 -3.43
N VAL A 422 -4.84 -16.18 -4.37
CA VAL A 422 -4.53 -16.06 -5.81
C VAL A 422 -5.01 -14.72 -6.34
N ILE A 423 -4.25 -14.08 -7.21
CA ILE A 423 -4.59 -12.76 -7.77
C ILE A 423 -5.65 -12.94 -8.87
N PRO A 424 -6.81 -12.24 -8.81
CA PRO A 424 -7.78 -12.22 -9.90
C PRO A 424 -7.31 -11.35 -11.07
N ALA A 425 -7.52 -11.83 -12.29
CA ALA A 425 -7.38 -11.04 -13.52
C ALA A 425 -8.68 -11.09 -14.33
N PHE A 426 -9.44 -10.01 -14.34
CA PHE A 426 -10.74 -9.99 -15.01
C PHE A 426 -10.59 -9.67 -16.50
N ARG A 427 -10.96 -10.61 -17.37
CA ARG A 427 -11.00 -10.41 -18.82
C ARG A 427 -12.30 -9.70 -19.21
N VAL A 428 -12.15 -8.55 -19.85
CA VAL A 428 -13.26 -7.73 -20.35
C VAL A 428 -13.21 -7.62 -21.88
N ASN A 429 -14.36 -7.73 -22.54
CA ASN A 429 -14.47 -7.76 -24.00
C ASN A 429 -15.32 -6.60 -24.57
N ASP A 430 -15.99 -5.84 -23.71
CA ASP A 430 -16.87 -4.71 -24.03
C ASP A 430 -16.77 -3.61 -22.96
N LEU A 431 -17.34 -2.43 -23.27
CA LEU A 431 -17.22 -1.23 -22.45
C LEU A 431 -18.03 -1.35 -21.15
N GLU A 432 -19.26 -1.84 -21.21
CA GLU A 432 -20.11 -1.98 -20.02
C GLU A 432 -19.49 -2.95 -19.00
N SER A 433 -18.88 -4.04 -19.45
CA SER A 433 -18.17 -5.00 -18.59
C SER A 433 -16.93 -4.37 -17.93
N ALA A 434 -16.16 -3.56 -18.66
CA ALA A 434 -15.02 -2.82 -18.13
C ALA A 434 -15.42 -1.79 -17.07
N GLN A 435 -16.53 -1.08 -17.30
CA GLN A 435 -17.09 -0.11 -16.35
C GLN A 435 -17.71 -0.79 -15.12
N ALA A 436 -18.49 -1.86 -15.31
CA ALA A 436 -19.10 -2.62 -14.24
C ALA A 436 -18.05 -3.21 -13.29
N ILE A 437 -17.02 -3.91 -13.82
CA ILE A 437 -16.00 -4.53 -12.97
C ILE A 437 -15.17 -3.50 -12.22
N SER A 438 -14.71 -2.43 -12.88
CA SER A 438 -13.90 -1.40 -12.22
C SER A 438 -14.67 -0.61 -11.16
N LYS A 439 -15.97 -0.35 -11.39
CA LYS A 439 -16.85 0.22 -10.36
C LYS A 439 -17.03 -0.73 -9.18
N TYR A 440 -17.36 -2.00 -9.42
CA TYR A 440 -17.50 -3.00 -8.36
C TYR A 440 -16.25 -3.11 -7.49
N LEU A 441 -15.07 -3.15 -8.12
CA LEU A 441 -13.78 -3.22 -7.43
C LEU A 441 -13.53 -1.97 -6.57
N LYS A 442 -13.82 -0.76 -7.06
CA LYS A 442 -13.68 0.49 -6.30
C LYS A 442 -14.67 0.57 -5.13
N ASP A 443 -15.94 0.25 -5.38
CA ASP A 443 -17.01 0.34 -4.37
C ASP A 443 -16.80 -0.63 -3.20
N ASN A 444 -16.05 -1.72 -3.40
CA ASN A 444 -15.76 -2.76 -2.39
C ASN A 444 -14.30 -2.74 -1.89
N GLY A 445 -13.45 -1.80 -2.33
CA GLY A 445 -12.05 -1.71 -1.90
C GLY A 445 -11.17 -2.89 -2.31
N ILE A 446 -11.38 -3.44 -3.50
CA ILE A 446 -10.70 -4.64 -3.99
C ILE A 446 -9.44 -4.24 -4.79
N GLU A 447 -8.32 -4.12 -4.08
CA GLU A 447 -7.09 -3.50 -4.57
C GLU A 447 -6.12 -4.47 -5.29
N ASP A 448 -6.13 -5.75 -4.93
CA ASP A 448 -5.16 -6.74 -5.43
C ASP A 448 -5.65 -7.51 -6.66
N VAL A 449 -5.90 -6.79 -7.77
CA VAL A 449 -6.51 -7.31 -9.00
C VAL A 449 -5.88 -6.78 -10.29
N PHE A 450 -6.04 -7.54 -11.38
CA PHE A 450 -5.80 -7.08 -12.74
C PHE A 450 -7.10 -6.95 -13.55
N VAL A 451 -7.07 -6.15 -14.61
CA VAL A 451 -7.99 -6.25 -15.75
C VAL A 451 -7.16 -6.51 -17.01
N ILE A 452 -7.57 -7.50 -17.79
CA ILE A 452 -6.92 -7.92 -19.04
C ILE A 452 -7.86 -7.74 -20.23
N SER A 453 -7.35 -7.24 -21.35
CA SER A 453 -8.07 -7.29 -22.63
C SER A 453 -7.11 -7.24 -23.81
N LYS A 454 -7.60 -7.73 -24.95
CA LYS A 454 -7.01 -7.49 -26.28
C LYS A 454 -7.45 -6.17 -26.90
N TYR A 455 -8.42 -5.49 -26.29
CA TYR A 455 -8.87 -4.15 -26.65
C TYR A 455 -8.28 -3.17 -25.63
N PRO A 456 -7.15 -2.49 -25.94
CA PRO A 456 -6.38 -1.76 -24.94
C PRO A 456 -7.17 -0.62 -24.27
N ASP A 457 -8.10 -0.01 -24.99
CA ASP A 457 -8.98 1.03 -24.47
C ASP A 457 -9.86 0.56 -23.31
N LEU A 458 -10.25 -0.72 -23.25
CA LEU A 458 -11.02 -1.29 -22.14
C LEU A 458 -10.17 -1.44 -20.87
N VAL A 459 -8.88 -1.76 -21.03
CA VAL A 459 -7.91 -1.75 -19.93
C VAL A 459 -7.76 -0.32 -19.40
N ARG A 460 -7.58 0.65 -20.31
CA ARG A 460 -7.46 2.08 -19.99
C ARG A 460 -8.70 2.63 -19.27
N GLU A 461 -9.89 2.21 -19.66
CA GLU A 461 -11.16 2.59 -19.01
C GLU A 461 -11.22 2.07 -17.57
N ALA A 462 -11.00 0.77 -17.37
CA ALA A 462 -10.98 0.18 -16.03
C ALA A 462 -9.93 0.84 -15.11
N ARG A 463 -8.76 1.18 -15.67
CA ARG A 463 -7.68 1.92 -15.00
C ARG A 463 -8.05 3.35 -14.60
N LYS A 464 -8.83 4.07 -15.42
CA LYS A 464 -9.32 5.41 -15.10
C LYS A 464 -10.39 5.39 -14.00
N ASN A 465 -11.28 4.40 -14.05
CA ASN A 465 -12.36 4.26 -13.07
C ASN A 465 -11.83 3.83 -11.69
N TYR A 466 -10.76 3.02 -11.65
CA TYR A 466 -10.08 2.66 -10.40
C TYR A 466 -8.58 2.42 -10.61
N ALA A 467 -7.75 3.37 -10.16
CA ALA A 467 -6.30 3.35 -10.39
C ALA A 467 -5.57 2.13 -9.80
N PHE A 468 -6.13 1.46 -8.78
CA PHE A 468 -5.53 0.28 -8.15
C PHE A 468 -5.53 -0.97 -9.02
N VAL A 469 -6.50 -1.07 -9.94
CA VAL A 469 -6.55 -2.11 -10.97
C VAL A 469 -5.24 -2.07 -11.75
N ARG A 470 -4.68 -3.23 -12.07
CA ARG A 470 -3.47 -3.31 -12.90
C ARG A 470 -3.83 -3.76 -14.32
N GLY A 471 -3.34 -3.03 -15.31
CA GLY A 471 -3.59 -3.33 -16.71
C GLY A 471 -2.74 -4.50 -17.21
N ILE A 472 -3.32 -5.33 -18.07
CA ILE A 472 -2.62 -6.26 -18.95
C ILE A 472 -3.17 -6.09 -20.37
N VAL A 473 -2.32 -5.75 -21.34
CA VAL A 473 -2.69 -5.70 -22.75
C VAL A 473 -2.28 -7.01 -23.42
N GLU A 474 -3.24 -7.74 -23.98
CA GLU A 474 -2.98 -8.99 -24.70
C GLU A 474 -2.87 -8.77 -26.21
N PHE A 475 -1.79 -9.30 -26.79
CA PHE A 475 -1.62 -9.41 -28.23
C PHE A 475 -1.88 -10.89 -28.60
N GLU A 476 -3.06 -11.19 -29.17
CA GLU A 476 -3.42 -12.58 -29.53
C GLU A 476 -2.49 -13.20 -30.58
N SER A 477 -1.95 -12.38 -31.48
CA SER A 477 -1.01 -12.77 -32.52
C SER A 477 0.03 -11.68 -32.76
N LEU A 478 1.29 -12.10 -32.91
CA LEU A 478 2.43 -11.28 -33.31
C LEU A 478 3.34 -12.14 -34.22
N PRO A 479 4.07 -11.55 -35.19
CA PRO A 479 5.12 -12.28 -35.89
C PRO A 479 6.24 -12.66 -34.91
N SER A 480 6.93 -13.77 -35.18
CA SER A 480 8.05 -14.25 -34.35
C SER A 480 9.25 -13.30 -34.39
N ASN A 481 9.55 -12.80 -35.58
CA ASN A 481 10.56 -11.77 -35.83
C ASN A 481 9.89 -10.39 -35.80
N LEU A 482 9.99 -9.70 -34.67
CA LEU A 482 9.57 -8.30 -34.52
C LEU A 482 10.76 -7.37 -34.77
N ASP A 483 10.55 -6.27 -35.51
CA ASP A 483 11.54 -5.20 -35.64
C ASP A 483 11.45 -4.18 -34.49
N SER A 484 12.46 -3.31 -34.36
CA SER A 484 12.53 -2.31 -33.29
C SER A 484 11.35 -1.32 -33.29
N ASN A 485 10.74 -1.00 -34.44
CA ASN A 485 9.56 -0.13 -34.50
C ASN A 485 8.31 -0.89 -34.04
N GLN A 486 8.17 -2.16 -34.40
CA GLN A 486 7.08 -3.02 -33.93
C GLN A 486 7.15 -3.25 -32.41
N LEU A 487 8.35 -3.50 -31.87
CA LEU A 487 8.58 -3.59 -30.42
C LEU A 487 8.32 -2.25 -29.72
N LEU A 488 8.74 -1.13 -30.30
CA LEU A 488 8.47 0.20 -29.76
C LEU A 488 6.97 0.54 -29.78
N ASN A 489 6.24 0.13 -30.82
CA ASN A 489 4.78 0.26 -30.86
C ASN A 489 4.08 -0.54 -29.75
N ILE A 490 4.60 -1.71 -29.35
CA ILE A 490 4.10 -2.47 -28.20
C ILE A 490 4.29 -1.68 -26.89
N VAL A 491 5.45 -1.02 -26.70
CA VAL A 491 5.68 -0.10 -25.57
C VAL A 491 4.67 1.06 -25.58
N SER A 492 4.50 1.73 -26.72
CA SER A 492 3.54 2.84 -26.89
C SER A 492 2.11 2.41 -26.56
N PHE A 493 1.67 1.25 -27.06
CA PHE A 493 0.32 0.73 -26.85
C PHE A 493 0.05 0.37 -25.38
N ALA A 494 1.02 -0.23 -24.70
CA ALA A 494 0.91 -0.55 -23.28
C ALA A 494 0.80 0.74 -22.44
N ASN A 495 1.77 1.65 -22.59
CA ASN A 495 1.83 2.90 -21.83
C ASN A 495 0.63 3.83 -22.10
N ARG A 496 0.22 4.04 -23.36
CA ARG A 496 -0.95 4.89 -23.70
C ARG A 496 -2.25 4.38 -23.06
N ASN A 497 -2.30 3.08 -22.74
CA ASN A 497 -3.46 2.42 -22.15
C ASN A 497 -3.31 2.08 -20.66
N LEU A 498 -2.38 2.76 -19.96
CA LEU A 498 -2.16 2.60 -18.52
C LEU A 498 -1.86 1.14 -18.15
N SER A 499 -1.08 0.46 -18.98
CA SER A 499 -0.63 -0.90 -18.75
C SER A 499 0.89 -0.97 -18.80
N ARG A 500 1.48 -1.53 -17.74
CA ARG A 500 2.91 -1.90 -17.75
C ARG A 500 3.15 -3.38 -17.99
N ILE A 501 2.08 -4.15 -18.25
CA ILE A 501 2.15 -5.58 -18.56
C ILE A 501 1.63 -5.80 -19.97
N VAL A 502 2.40 -6.53 -20.77
CA VAL A 502 1.96 -7.07 -22.06
C VAL A 502 1.96 -8.58 -22.02
N LEU A 503 0.93 -9.20 -22.59
CA LEU A 503 0.84 -10.64 -22.80
C LEU A 503 1.04 -10.93 -24.29
N ILE A 504 2.11 -11.65 -24.64
CA ILE A 504 2.49 -11.97 -26.02
C ILE A 504 2.56 -13.49 -26.25
N PRO A 505 2.35 -14.03 -27.47
CA PRO A 505 2.46 -15.46 -27.73
C PRO A 505 3.91 -15.95 -27.64
N SER A 506 4.14 -17.21 -27.26
CA SER A 506 5.48 -17.78 -27.12
C SER A 506 6.32 -17.74 -28.40
N ASP A 507 5.68 -17.73 -29.57
CA ASP A 507 6.35 -17.60 -30.87
C ASP A 507 7.01 -16.23 -31.08
N ALA A 508 6.47 -15.16 -30.46
CA ALA A 508 7.02 -13.81 -30.48
C ALA A 508 7.86 -13.47 -29.24
N ALA A 509 7.82 -14.31 -28.20
CA ALA A 509 8.54 -14.12 -26.94
C ALA A 509 10.02 -14.55 -27.01
N THR A 510 10.74 -14.12 -28.06
CA THR A 510 12.19 -14.36 -28.18
C THR A 510 12.96 -13.60 -27.10
N LYS A 511 14.15 -14.09 -26.71
CA LYS A 511 14.99 -13.47 -25.68
C LYS A 511 15.33 -12.00 -25.98
N ASN A 512 15.47 -11.64 -27.26
CA ASN A 512 15.73 -10.27 -27.69
C ASN A 512 14.47 -9.38 -27.58
N ASN A 513 13.31 -9.88 -28.02
CA ASN A 513 12.03 -9.15 -27.96
C ASN A 513 11.65 -8.86 -26.49
N VAL A 514 11.76 -9.89 -25.62
CA VAL A 514 11.51 -9.76 -24.18
C VAL A 514 12.46 -8.74 -23.54
N ARG A 515 13.77 -8.82 -23.83
CA ARG A 515 14.77 -7.87 -23.33
C ARG A 515 14.52 -6.43 -23.76
N TYR A 516 14.21 -6.19 -25.05
CA TYR A 516 13.96 -4.85 -25.59
C TYR A 516 12.80 -4.14 -24.88
N LEU A 517 11.73 -4.90 -24.59
CA LEU A 517 10.54 -4.42 -23.86
C LEU A 517 10.84 -4.17 -22.38
N GLN A 518 11.54 -5.10 -21.71
CA GLN A 518 11.92 -4.96 -20.30
C GLN A 518 12.86 -3.77 -20.05
N GLN A 519 13.81 -3.51 -20.97
CA GLN A 519 14.68 -2.33 -20.95
C GLN A 519 13.87 -1.01 -21.00
N ARG A 520 12.67 -1.04 -21.58
CA ARG A 520 11.76 0.10 -21.71
C ARG A 520 10.65 0.08 -20.65
N LEU A 521 10.91 -0.54 -19.50
CA LEU A 521 10.03 -0.65 -18.32
C LEU A 521 8.70 -1.40 -18.56
N ILE A 522 8.65 -2.30 -19.54
CA ILE A 522 7.49 -3.16 -19.80
C ILE A 522 7.72 -4.56 -19.22
N THR A 523 6.82 -4.99 -18.33
CA THR A 523 6.72 -6.37 -17.84
C THR A 523 6.13 -7.25 -18.95
N VAL A 524 6.84 -8.32 -19.31
CA VAL A 524 6.41 -9.23 -20.38
C VAL A 524 5.91 -10.54 -19.79
N TRP A 525 4.62 -10.83 -19.97
CA TRP A 525 4.04 -12.14 -19.76
C TRP A 525 3.93 -12.87 -21.11
N THR A 526 4.01 -14.20 -21.09
CA THR A 526 3.97 -15.01 -22.30
C THR A 526 2.88 -16.04 -22.25
N LYS A 527 2.07 -16.08 -23.31
CA LYS A 527 1.04 -17.09 -23.56
C LYS A 527 1.67 -18.29 -24.25
N ASP A 528 1.65 -19.42 -23.58
CA ASP A 528 2.11 -20.71 -24.11
C ASP A 528 1.18 -21.20 -25.23
N THR A 529 1.65 -21.11 -26.47
CA THR A 529 0.90 -21.49 -27.69
C THR A 529 1.05 -22.98 -28.05
N ALA A 530 1.88 -23.74 -27.34
CA ALA A 530 2.08 -25.16 -27.61
C ALA A 530 0.89 -25.99 -27.14
N LYS A 531 0.45 -26.95 -27.97
CA LYS A 531 -0.52 -27.99 -27.54
C LYS A 531 0.13 -28.91 -26.52
N ASP A 532 -0.63 -29.43 -25.55
CA ASP A 532 -0.07 -30.50 -24.72
C ASP A 532 -0.06 -31.84 -25.47
N ASN A 533 1.12 -32.21 -25.93
CA ASN A 533 1.44 -33.47 -26.59
C ASN A 533 2.64 -34.19 -25.93
N GLY A 534 2.88 -33.93 -24.64
CA GLY A 534 4.01 -34.51 -23.91
C GLY A 534 5.24 -33.61 -23.92
N ASN A 535 6.27 -33.98 -24.69
CA ASN A 535 7.60 -33.35 -24.60
C ASN A 535 7.67 -31.95 -25.22
N GLU A 536 6.97 -31.66 -26.32
CA GLU A 536 7.10 -30.36 -27.00
C GLU A 536 6.56 -29.21 -26.11
N LYS A 537 5.52 -29.50 -25.31
CA LYS A 537 4.98 -28.61 -24.28
C LYS A 537 6.03 -28.22 -23.24
N ILE A 538 6.79 -29.20 -22.72
CA ILE A 538 7.90 -28.97 -21.76
C ILE A 538 9.03 -28.16 -22.43
N VAL A 539 9.36 -28.47 -23.69
CA VAL A 539 10.36 -27.72 -24.47
C VAL A 539 9.93 -26.26 -24.71
N ASN A 540 8.66 -26.00 -24.98
CA ASN A 540 8.15 -24.64 -25.13
C ASN A 540 8.19 -23.88 -23.81
N LEU A 541 7.79 -24.50 -22.70
CA LEU A 541 7.89 -23.92 -21.36
C LEU A 541 9.35 -23.56 -21.00
N HIS A 542 10.32 -24.42 -21.33
CA HIS A 542 11.75 -24.08 -21.17
C HIS A 542 12.21 -22.95 -22.10
N ARG A 543 11.66 -22.80 -23.31
CA ARG A 543 11.93 -21.64 -24.20
C ARG A 543 11.38 -20.35 -23.60
N ILE A 544 10.17 -20.36 -23.04
CA ILE A 544 9.55 -19.20 -22.36
C ILE A 544 10.35 -18.81 -21.10
N ILE A 545 10.89 -19.78 -20.37
CA ILE A 545 11.77 -19.51 -19.24
C ILE A 545 13.11 -18.92 -19.71
N ALA A 546 13.71 -19.46 -20.78
CA ALA A 546 15.00 -19.02 -21.31
C ALA A 546 14.97 -17.65 -22.01
N SER A 547 13.81 -17.18 -22.48
CA SER A 547 13.64 -15.83 -23.00
C SER A 547 13.54 -14.75 -21.92
N GLY A 548 13.29 -15.14 -20.67
CA GLY A 548 13.29 -14.25 -19.51
C GLY A 548 11.92 -13.65 -19.13
N SER A 549 10.82 -14.17 -19.66
CA SER A 549 9.47 -13.65 -19.38
C SER A 549 9.16 -13.54 -17.87
N ASN A 550 8.47 -12.47 -17.47
CA ASN A 550 8.08 -12.20 -16.09
C ASN A 550 6.91 -13.09 -15.61
N GLY A 551 6.13 -13.66 -16.53
CA GLY A 551 5.00 -14.53 -16.24
C GLY A 551 4.67 -15.46 -17.40
N ILE A 552 4.05 -16.59 -17.08
CA ILE A 552 3.72 -17.68 -18.03
C ILE A 552 2.21 -17.97 -17.90
N LEU A 553 1.44 -17.67 -18.93
CA LEU A 553 0.06 -18.12 -19.08
C LEU A 553 0.07 -19.47 -19.79
N THR A 554 -0.38 -20.53 -19.12
CA THR A 554 -0.51 -21.88 -19.68
C THR A 554 -1.75 -22.59 -19.14
N ASP A 555 -2.23 -23.60 -19.86
CA ASP A 555 -3.24 -24.57 -19.43
C ASP A 555 -2.62 -25.78 -18.70
N SER A 556 -1.29 -25.91 -18.72
CA SER A 556 -0.53 -27.08 -18.24
C SER A 556 0.34 -26.71 -17.04
N VAL A 557 -0.31 -26.21 -15.98
CA VAL A 557 0.34 -25.65 -14.78
C VAL A 557 1.35 -26.62 -14.16
N GLU A 558 1.01 -27.90 -14.04
CA GLU A 558 1.87 -28.94 -13.46
C GLU A 558 3.17 -29.11 -14.26
N LYS A 559 3.13 -28.95 -15.59
CA LYS A 559 4.31 -28.99 -16.46
C LYS A 559 5.15 -27.73 -16.37
N ALA A 560 4.53 -26.57 -16.14
CA ALA A 560 5.27 -25.34 -15.88
C ALA A 560 5.98 -25.38 -14.50
N VAL A 561 5.34 -25.96 -13.48
CA VAL A 561 5.98 -26.27 -12.19
C VAL A 561 7.15 -27.24 -12.37
N GLN A 562 6.98 -28.31 -13.16
CA GLN A 562 8.07 -29.25 -13.50
C GLN A 562 9.26 -28.54 -14.17
N ALA A 563 8.99 -27.74 -15.22
CA ALA A 563 10.03 -27.01 -15.96
C ALA A 563 10.77 -26.00 -15.06
N LEU A 564 10.07 -25.25 -14.19
CA LEU A 564 10.69 -24.33 -13.24
C LEU A 564 11.53 -25.05 -12.18
N SER A 565 11.12 -26.24 -11.73
CA SER A 565 11.80 -27.03 -10.68
C SER A 565 13.11 -27.68 -11.14
N LEU A 566 13.37 -27.72 -12.46
CA LEU A 566 14.63 -28.22 -13.03
C LEU A 566 15.83 -27.31 -12.71
N TYR A 567 15.60 -26.02 -12.54
CA TYR A 567 16.62 -25.01 -12.29
C TYR A 567 16.98 -24.95 -10.80
N ASN A 568 17.60 -26.02 -10.27
CA ASN A 568 17.71 -26.28 -8.83
C ASN A 568 19.14 -26.25 -8.22
N LYS A 569 20.18 -26.03 -9.04
CA LYS A 569 21.61 -26.03 -8.64
C LYS A 569 22.03 -24.69 -7.99
N ASN A 570 22.58 -23.75 -8.75
CA ASN A 570 22.92 -22.41 -8.24
C ASN A 570 21.79 -21.41 -8.53
N THR A 571 21.86 -20.21 -7.93
CA THR A 571 21.03 -19.07 -8.33
C THR A 571 21.07 -18.92 -9.84
N THR A 572 19.90 -18.98 -10.48
CA THR A 572 19.76 -19.01 -11.94
C THR A 572 19.25 -17.67 -12.44
N ILE A 573 19.94 -17.09 -13.43
CA ILE A 573 19.67 -15.75 -13.95
C ILE A 573 19.09 -15.87 -15.38
N ILE A 574 17.76 -15.85 -15.49
CA ILE A 574 17.06 -15.94 -16.80
C ILE A 574 16.85 -14.59 -17.48
N ARG A 575 16.83 -13.50 -16.69
CA ARG A 575 16.87 -12.11 -17.15
C ARG A 575 18.19 -11.50 -16.75
N LYS A 576 18.84 -10.79 -17.65
CA LYS A 576 19.97 -9.92 -17.33
C LYS A 576 19.47 -8.73 -16.51
N PRO A 577 19.97 -8.46 -15.29
CA PRO A 577 19.76 -7.17 -14.62
C PRO A 577 20.35 -6.04 -15.49
N PHE A 578 19.53 -5.08 -15.90
CA PHE A 578 19.96 -3.96 -16.73
C PHE A 578 20.90 -3.04 -15.95
N LEU A 579 22.08 -2.78 -16.52
CA LEU A 579 23.07 -1.93 -15.88
C LEU A 579 22.83 -0.47 -16.28
N ILE A 580 22.47 0.36 -15.29
CA ILE A 580 22.25 1.81 -15.46
C ILE A 580 23.48 2.53 -14.89
N GLY A 581 24.25 3.17 -15.76
CA GLY A 581 25.31 4.08 -15.34
C GLY A 581 24.71 5.36 -14.78
N HIS A 582 24.68 5.51 -13.45
CA HIS A 582 24.15 6.71 -12.79
C HIS A 582 25.06 7.89 -13.11
N ARG A 583 24.50 8.93 -13.76
CA ARG A 583 25.19 10.10 -14.29
C ARG A 583 26.40 9.75 -15.17
N GLY A 584 26.38 8.58 -15.81
CA GLY A 584 27.55 7.96 -16.44
C GLY A 584 28.27 7.00 -15.49
N VAL A 585 29.51 7.33 -15.09
CA VAL A 585 30.33 6.54 -14.13
C VAL A 585 31.16 7.49 -13.25
N PRO A 586 30.58 8.15 -12.24
CA PRO A 586 31.26 9.18 -11.44
C PRO A 586 32.48 8.69 -10.64
N GLN A 587 32.70 7.38 -10.51
CA GLN A 587 33.96 6.84 -9.97
C GLN A 587 35.14 6.89 -10.97
N LEU A 588 34.90 7.09 -12.28
CA LEU A 588 35.93 7.04 -13.33
C LEU A 588 35.93 8.23 -14.30
N ALA A 589 34.82 8.97 -14.43
CA ALA A 589 34.65 10.12 -15.32
C ALA A 589 33.68 11.15 -14.71
N PRO A 590 33.69 12.44 -15.10
CA PRO A 590 32.84 13.45 -14.48
C PRO A 590 31.35 13.15 -14.66
N GLU A 591 30.56 13.36 -13.61
CA GLU A 591 29.13 13.07 -13.62
C GLU A 591 28.36 13.94 -14.63
N ASN A 592 27.31 13.38 -15.23
CA ASN A 592 26.43 14.04 -16.20
C ASN A 592 27.10 14.55 -17.50
N THR A 593 28.32 14.07 -17.79
CA THR A 593 29.04 14.40 -19.04
C THR A 593 28.84 13.34 -20.14
N ILE A 594 29.01 13.75 -21.40
CA ILE A 594 28.98 12.86 -22.56
C ILE A 594 30.09 11.80 -22.45
N GLU A 595 31.27 12.19 -21.98
CA GLU A 595 32.42 11.32 -21.75
C GLU A 595 32.14 10.27 -20.65
N GLY A 596 31.41 10.65 -19.59
CA GLY A 596 30.93 9.73 -18.56
C GLY A 596 29.90 8.72 -19.09
N ALA A 597 28.98 9.18 -19.94
CA ALA A 597 27.98 8.32 -20.59
C ALA A 597 28.61 7.35 -21.61
N GLU A 598 29.57 7.79 -22.42
CA GLU A 598 30.31 6.91 -23.33
C GLU A 598 31.12 5.87 -22.57
N LEU A 599 31.74 6.24 -21.44
CA LEU A 599 32.47 5.31 -20.59
C LEU A 599 31.54 4.26 -19.96
N ALA A 600 30.35 4.66 -19.47
CA ALA A 600 29.34 3.73 -18.94
C ALA A 600 28.95 2.67 -19.98
N PHE A 601 28.60 3.11 -21.20
CA PHE A 601 28.21 2.23 -22.29
C PHE A 601 29.36 1.33 -22.78
N THR A 602 30.61 1.79 -22.67
CA THR A 602 31.82 1.01 -22.98
C THR A 602 32.11 -0.07 -21.92
N LEU A 603 31.84 0.22 -20.65
CA LEU A 603 31.96 -0.73 -19.54
C LEU A 603 30.81 -1.76 -19.48
N GLY A 604 29.81 -1.63 -20.37
CA GLY A 604 28.72 -2.61 -20.51
C GLY A 604 27.38 -2.17 -19.95
N ALA A 605 27.19 -0.89 -19.64
CA ALA A 605 25.88 -0.35 -19.29
C ALA A 605 24.89 -0.52 -20.46
N ASP A 606 23.67 -0.95 -20.12
CA ASP A 606 22.53 -1.00 -21.04
C ASP A 606 21.87 0.36 -21.19
N MET A 607 21.97 1.17 -20.13
CA MET A 607 21.31 2.45 -19.96
C MET A 607 22.26 3.43 -19.26
N VAL A 608 22.04 4.73 -19.46
CA VAL A 608 22.66 5.79 -18.64
C VAL A 608 21.54 6.62 -18.05
N GLU A 609 21.64 6.91 -16.76
CA GLU A 609 20.78 7.90 -16.12
C GLU A 609 21.48 9.27 -16.17
N ASN A 610 20.69 10.34 -16.29
CA ASN A 610 21.17 11.72 -16.21
C ASN A 610 20.13 12.66 -15.58
N ASP A 611 20.62 13.74 -14.97
CA ASP A 611 19.79 14.75 -14.30
C ASP A 611 19.57 15.97 -15.21
N ILE A 612 18.37 16.56 -15.24
CA ILE A 612 18.14 17.80 -16.03
C ILE A 612 17.53 18.98 -15.26
N TRP A 613 18.00 20.17 -15.65
CA TRP A 613 17.45 21.47 -15.31
C TRP A 613 17.23 22.31 -16.57
N ILE A 614 16.35 23.31 -16.48
CA ILE A 614 16.07 24.27 -17.55
C ILE A 614 16.85 25.58 -17.32
N THR A 615 17.52 26.08 -18.36
CA THR A 615 18.27 27.35 -18.31
C THR A 615 17.34 28.57 -18.33
N LYS A 616 17.88 29.75 -18.04
CA LYS A 616 17.28 31.01 -18.49
C LYS A 616 17.22 31.05 -20.03
N ALA A 617 16.30 31.83 -20.57
CA ALA A 617 16.20 32.07 -22.01
C ALA A 617 17.46 32.78 -22.54
N GLY A 618 18.01 32.28 -23.65
CA GLY A 618 19.14 32.87 -24.37
C GLY A 618 18.76 34.10 -25.21
N ALA A 619 19.73 34.65 -25.93
CA ALA A 619 19.51 35.77 -26.85
C ALA A 619 18.66 35.41 -28.08
N ASP A 620 18.48 34.11 -28.36
CA ASP A 620 17.56 33.57 -29.37
C ASP A 620 16.12 33.38 -28.83
N GLY A 621 15.89 33.73 -27.56
CA GLY A 621 14.61 33.57 -26.86
C GLY A 621 14.35 32.17 -26.30
N LYS A 622 15.26 31.19 -26.47
CA LYS A 622 15.02 29.80 -26.08
C LYS A 622 15.59 29.46 -24.71
N GLN A 623 14.83 28.68 -23.95
CA GLN A 623 15.34 27.96 -22.78
C GLN A 623 15.88 26.60 -23.25
N HIS A 624 16.91 26.07 -22.57
CA HIS A 624 17.51 24.78 -22.91
C HIS A 624 17.49 23.84 -21.71
N LEU A 625 17.39 22.53 -21.98
CA LEU A 625 17.61 21.49 -20.97
C LEU A 625 19.09 21.15 -20.91
N VAL A 626 19.73 21.45 -19.78
CA VAL A 626 21.14 21.14 -19.48
C VAL A 626 21.23 20.02 -18.46
N VAL A 627 22.29 19.22 -18.60
CA VAL A 627 22.44 17.97 -17.85
C VAL A 627 23.39 18.17 -16.66
N ILE A 628 22.84 18.20 -15.44
CA ILE A 628 23.54 18.45 -14.18
C ILE A 628 22.61 18.11 -13.00
N HIS A 629 23.15 17.55 -11.91
CA HIS A 629 22.35 17.15 -10.75
C HIS A 629 21.81 18.32 -9.92
N ASP A 630 22.71 19.23 -9.53
CA ASP A 630 22.42 20.29 -8.57
C ASP A 630 21.73 21.47 -9.26
N GLU A 631 20.93 22.26 -8.54
CA GLU A 631 20.36 23.50 -9.08
C GLU A 631 21.43 24.59 -9.35
N THR A 632 22.68 24.37 -8.92
CA THR A 632 23.81 25.31 -9.05
C THR A 632 25.06 24.63 -9.63
N LEU A 633 26.03 25.45 -10.06
CA LEU A 633 27.19 25.00 -10.85
C LEU A 633 28.42 24.57 -10.02
N GLU A 634 28.50 24.93 -8.74
CA GLU A 634 29.75 24.93 -7.95
C GLU A 634 30.38 23.55 -7.74
N ARG A 635 29.58 22.50 -7.52
CA ARG A 635 30.10 21.19 -7.09
C ARG A 635 30.86 20.49 -8.22
N THR A 636 30.28 20.45 -9.41
CA THR A 636 30.79 19.67 -10.55
C THR A 636 31.61 20.50 -11.55
N THR A 637 31.42 21.83 -11.57
CA THR A 637 32.00 22.69 -12.61
C THR A 637 32.92 23.80 -12.08
N THR A 638 33.69 24.42 -12.98
CA THR A 638 34.48 25.62 -12.69
C THR A 638 33.64 26.91 -12.59
N GLY A 639 32.31 26.83 -12.64
CA GLY A 639 31.36 27.94 -12.59
C GLY A 639 30.73 28.16 -11.22
N LYS A 640 29.86 29.18 -11.14
CA LYS A 640 29.04 29.52 -9.96
C LYS A 640 27.68 30.06 -10.37
N GLY A 641 26.69 29.95 -9.50
CA GLY A 641 25.32 30.46 -9.71
C GLY A 641 24.29 29.38 -10.06
N LYS A 642 23.01 29.76 -10.06
CA LYS A 642 21.89 28.86 -10.36
C LYS A 642 21.71 28.63 -11.85
N VAL A 643 21.45 27.39 -12.25
CA VAL A 643 21.24 27.00 -13.66
C VAL A 643 20.08 27.75 -14.30
N SER A 644 18.98 27.96 -13.57
CA SER A 644 17.77 28.66 -14.02
C SER A 644 17.94 30.17 -14.20
N GLU A 645 19.03 30.76 -13.68
CA GLU A 645 19.33 32.19 -13.77
C GLU A 645 20.30 32.53 -14.92
N MET A 646 20.94 31.51 -15.51
CA MET A 646 22.01 31.63 -16.51
C MET A 646 21.57 31.09 -17.87
N THR A 647 22.12 31.65 -18.96
CA THR A 647 21.88 31.16 -20.33
C THR A 647 22.83 30.00 -20.69
N LEU A 648 22.51 29.25 -21.73
CA LEU A 648 23.34 28.14 -22.21
C LEU A 648 24.74 28.61 -22.64
N GLU A 649 24.87 29.81 -23.21
CA GLU A 649 26.14 30.41 -23.62
C GLU A 649 27.04 30.64 -22.41
N GLN A 650 26.47 31.16 -21.32
CA GLN A 650 27.20 31.39 -20.07
C GLN A 650 27.66 30.06 -19.45
N ILE A 651 26.76 29.09 -19.34
CA ILE A 651 27.05 27.76 -18.76
C ILE A 651 28.15 27.03 -19.56
N ARG A 652 28.13 27.12 -20.89
CA ARG A 652 29.14 26.50 -21.78
C ARG A 652 30.55 27.07 -21.62
N THR A 653 30.74 28.24 -20.99
CA THR A 653 32.09 28.77 -20.72
C THR A 653 32.86 27.89 -19.73
N TYR A 654 32.19 27.36 -18.70
CA TYR A 654 32.79 26.56 -17.64
C TYR A 654 33.16 25.14 -18.09
N PHE A 655 33.99 24.44 -17.30
CA PHE A 655 34.31 23.04 -17.50
C PHE A 655 33.62 22.18 -16.43
N ALA A 656 32.98 21.09 -16.82
CA ALA A 656 32.30 20.14 -15.94
C ALA A 656 33.26 19.02 -15.54
N ASN A 657 34.33 19.37 -14.83
CA ASN A 657 35.44 18.44 -14.58
C ASN A 657 36.07 18.53 -13.18
N ASN A 658 35.40 19.11 -12.18
CA ASN A 658 35.97 19.23 -10.82
C ASN A 658 36.44 17.89 -10.26
N GLN A 659 35.71 16.80 -10.54
CA GLN A 659 36.05 15.43 -10.12
C GLN A 659 37.32 14.87 -10.80
N PHE A 660 37.61 15.24 -12.06
CA PHE A 660 38.66 14.60 -12.88
C PHE A 660 39.41 15.59 -13.78
N LYS A 661 39.71 16.79 -13.28
CA LYS A 661 40.22 17.95 -14.04
C LYS A 661 41.37 17.66 -15.00
N ASN A 662 42.30 16.78 -14.60
CA ASN A 662 43.48 16.43 -15.41
C ASN A 662 43.19 15.34 -16.46
N LYS A 663 42.19 14.47 -16.23
CA LYS A 663 41.83 13.37 -17.14
C LYS A 663 40.80 13.78 -18.18
N TYR A 664 39.92 14.73 -17.83
CA TYR A 664 38.89 15.30 -18.72
C TYR A 664 38.97 16.84 -18.73
N PRO A 665 40.09 17.43 -19.18
CA PRO A 665 40.31 18.88 -19.11
C PRO A 665 39.34 19.71 -19.97
N ALA A 666 38.74 19.09 -20.99
CA ALA A 666 37.84 19.75 -21.93
C ALA A 666 36.34 19.56 -21.65
N ALA A 667 35.95 18.69 -20.69
CA ALA A 667 34.56 18.30 -20.49
C ALA A 667 33.64 19.49 -20.14
N LYS A 668 32.41 19.46 -20.65
CA LYS A 668 31.43 20.54 -20.56
C LYS A 668 30.10 20.04 -19.98
N VAL A 669 29.33 20.95 -19.39
CA VAL A 669 27.89 20.71 -19.14
C VAL A 669 27.20 20.59 -20.50
N PRO A 670 26.64 19.42 -20.87
CA PRO A 670 25.99 19.23 -22.16
C PRO A 670 24.50 19.61 -22.06
N THR A 671 23.84 19.75 -23.22
CA THR A 671 22.37 19.73 -23.26
C THR A 671 21.85 18.31 -23.41
N LEU A 672 20.59 18.06 -23.01
CA LEU A 672 19.94 16.77 -23.26
C LEU A 672 19.84 16.46 -24.76
N ALA A 673 19.75 17.49 -25.61
CA ALA A 673 19.79 17.34 -27.06
C ALA A 673 21.11 16.72 -27.55
N GLN A 674 22.24 17.09 -26.94
CA GLN A 674 23.56 16.51 -27.25
C GLN A 674 23.66 15.04 -26.81
N TYR A 675 22.97 14.62 -25.75
CA TYR A 675 22.84 13.20 -25.39
C TYR A 675 22.07 12.42 -26.45
N PHE A 676 20.88 12.90 -26.85
CA PHE A 676 20.05 12.23 -27.85
C PHE A 676 20.77 12.14 -29.20
N GLU A 677 21.36 13.24 -29.69
CA GLU A 677 22.18 13.28 -30.91
C GLU A 677 23.34 12.27 -30.87
N LYS A 678 24.16 12.31 -29.81
CA LYS A 678 25.36 11.48 -29.65
C LYS A 678 25.06 9.98 -29.69
N PHE A 679 23.95 9.56 -29.10
CA PHE A 679 23.56 8.16 -28.95
C PHE A 679 22.46 7.72 -29.92
N ASN A 680 22.01 8.59 -30.84
CA ASN A 680 20.99 8.27 -31.83
C ASN A 680 21.42 7.08 -32.73
N GLY A 681 20.45 6.26 -33.14
CA GLY A 681 20.69 5.05 -33.93
C GLY A 681 21.44 3.93 -33.19
N ARG A 682 21.82 4.11 -31.92
CA ARG A 682 22.40 3.09 -31.05
C ARG A 682 21.30 2.58 -30.11
N ASP A 683 21.21 1.27 -29.90
CA ASP A 683 20.25 0.70 -28.93
C ASP A 683 20.75 0.92 -27.49
N LYS A 684 20.64 2.18 -27.05
CA LYS A 684 21.15 2.72 -25.78
C LYS A 684 20.12 3.66 -25.20
N THR A 685 19.62 3.33 -24.00
CA THR A 685 18.51 4.06 -23.37
C THR A 685 19.04 5.10 -22.38
N ILE A 686 18.40 6.27 -22.35
CA ILE A 686 18.68 7.34 -21.39
C ILE A 686 17.51 7.46 -20.41
N LEU A 687 17.78 7.28 -19.12
CA LEU A 687 16.89 7.67 -18.03
C LEU A 687 17.14 9.15 -17.73
N VAL A 688 16.09 9.98 -17.75
CA VAL A 688 16.20 11.44 -17.63
C VAL A 688 15.46 11.90 -16.38
N GLU A 689 16.18 12.29 -15.33
CA GLU A 689 15.57 12.79 -14.09
C GLU A 689 15.16 14.26 -14.21
N ILE A 690 13.85 14.49 -14.16
CA ILE A 690 13.25 15.82 -14.04
C ILE A 690 13.39 16.30 -12.59
N LYS A 691 14.47 17.04 -12.29
CA LYS A 691 14.77 17.55 -10.92
C LYS A 691 13.85 18.71 -10.52
N SER A 692 13.52 19.55 -11.49
CA SER A 692 12.78 20.80 -11.29
C SER A 692 11.32 20.59 -10.89
N LYS A 693 10.76 21.55 -10.14
CA LYS A 693 9.32 21.64 -9.87
C LYS A 693 8.57 22.50 -10.90
N ASP A 694 9.26 23.28 -11.73
CA ASP A 694 8.65 24.13 -12.77
C ASP A 694 8.03 23.24 -13.89
N PRO A 695 6.71 23.34 -14.15
CA PRO A 695 6.03 22.63 -15.24
C PRO A 695 6.70 22.75 -16.62
N LYS A 696 7.38 23.87 -16.91
CA LYS A 696 8.12 24.09 -18.16
C LYS A 696 9.23 23.06 -18.42
N THR A 697 9.78 22.46 -17.37
CA THR A 697 10.88 21.49 -17.49
C THR A 697 10.37 20.19 -18.15
N ALA A 698 9.17 19.75 -17.77
CA ALA A 698 8.46 18.67 -18.46
C ALA A 698 8.02 19.05 -19.87
N ASP A 699 7.56 20.29 -20.09
CA ASP A 699 7.12 20.77 -21.41
C ASP A 699 8.27 20.75 -22.43
N SER A 700 9.40 21.38 -22.10
CA SER A 700 10.59 21.37 -22.96
C SER A 700 11.23 19.99 -23.09
N PHE A 701 10.98 19.07 -22.15
CA PHE A 701 11.43 17.68 -22.27
C PHE A 701 10.61 16.94 -23.32
N VAL A 702 9.28 17.05 -23.27
CA VAL A 702 8.37 16.48 -24.28
C VAL A 702 8.69 17.03 -25.66
N GLU A 703 8.74 18.37 -25.80
CA GLU A 703 9.08 19.04 -27.05
C GLU A 703 10.43 18.56 -27.62
N LEU A 704 11.44 18.38 -26.78
CA LEU A 704 12.75 17.90 -27.22
C LEU A 704 12.71 16.43 -27.65
N VAL A 705 12.01 15.54 -26.93
CA VAL A 705 11.90 14.11 -27.29
C VAL A 705 11.16 13.93 -28.61
N GLU A 706 10.12 14.73 -28.88
CA GLU A 706 9.42 14.73 -30.17
C GLU A 706 10.31 15.24 -31.31
N ASN A 707 10.89 16.44 -31.17
CA ASN A 707 11.71 17.06 -32.21
C ASN A 707 12.99 16.25 -32.54
N SER A 708 13.60 15.62 -31.54
CA SER A 708 14.77 14.73 -31.74
C SER A 708 14.40 13.30 -32.17
N ARG A 709 13.11 12.93 -32.12
CA ARG A 709 12.60 11.55 -32.28
C ARG A 709 13.18 10.55 -31.27
N ALA A 710 13.65 11.02 -30.11
CA ALA A 710 14.25 10.21 -29.05
C ALA A 710 13.26 9.31 -28.28
N TYR A 711 12.01 9.16 -28.75
CA TYR A 711 10.97 8.39 -28.08
C TYR A 711 11.37 6.92 -27.77
N GLY A 712 12.09 6.25 -28.68
CA GLY A 712 12.61 4.89 -28.45
C GLY A 712 13.88 4.79 -27.58
N GLN A 713 14.38 5.94 -27.14
CA GLN A 713 15.66 6.16 -26.48
C GLN A 713 15.50 6.74 -25.06
N ALA A 714 14.47 7.56 -24.82
CA ALA A 714 14.25 8.29 -23.58
C ALA A 714 13.24 7.59 -22.62
N ILE A 715 13.53 7.66 -21.32
CA ILE A 715 12.63 7.28 -20.23
C ILE A 715 12.64 8.44 -19.24
N ALA A 716 11.46 9.01 -18.93
CA ALA A 716 11.38 10.10 -17.97
C ALA A 716 11.27 9.54 -16.55
N ILE A 717 12.10 10.04 -15.63
CA ILE A 717 12.06 9.66 -14.22
C ILE A 717 11.99 10.93 -13.35
N SER A 718 11.41 10.85 -12.16
CA SER A 718 11.42 11.97 -11.21
C SER A 718 11.02 11.51 -9.82
N SER A 719 11.43 12.25 -8.80
CA SER A 719 10.86 12.20 -7.46
C SER A 719 9.58 13.06 -7.32
N ASN A 720 9.25 13.88 -8.33
CA ASN A 720 8.08 14.76 -8.33
C ASN A 720 6.90 14.15 -9.12
N ASN A 721 5.87 13.74 -8.38
CA ASN A 721 4.64 13.15 -8.90
C ASN A 721 3.92 14.02 -9.94
N ASP A 722 3.95 15.35 -9.78
CA ASP A 722 3.18 16.23 -10.65
C ASP A 722 3.91 16.51 -11.97
N GLN A 723 5.25 16.38 -11.99
CA GLN A 723 6.04 16.33 -13.23
C GLN A 723 5.78 15.03 -14.00
N LEU A 724 5.75 13.88 -13.30
CA LEU A 724 5.40 12.59 -13.93
C LEU A 724 3.98 12.60 -14.52
N LYS A 725 2.99 13.10 -13.76
CA LYS A 725 1.61 13.29 -14.27
C LYS A 725 1.55 14.23 -15.47
N ARG A 726 2.33 15.32 -15.47
CA ARG A 726 2.38 16.27 -16.59
C ARG A 726 2.95 15.63 -17.85
N ILE A 727 4.09 14.92 -17.74
CA ILE A 727 4.65 14.17 -18.87
C ILE A 727 3.67 13.09 -19.34
N LYS A 728 2.98 12.39 -18.44
CA LYS A 728 1.95 11.39 -18.79
C LYS A 728 0.77 11.99 -19.57
N ALA A 729 0.38 13.24 -19.27
CA ALA A 729 -0.70 13.93 -19.96
C ALA A 729 -0.30 14.45 -21.35
N LEU A 730 0.98 14.79 -21.54
CA LEU A 730 1.52 15.36 -22.78
C LEU A 730 2.02 14.29 -23.76
N MET A 731 2.74 13.28 -23.26
CA MET A 731 3.27 12.15 -24.04
C MET A 731 2.88 10.82 -23.36
N PRO A 732 1.60 10.39 -23.42
CA PRO A 732 1.10 9.21 -22.71
C PRO A 732 1.78 7.88 -23.10
N GLU A 733 2.49 7.85 -24.22
CA GLU A 733 3.25 6.71 -24.71
C GLU A 733 4.58 6.49 -23.97
N ILE A 734 5.17 7.51 -23.34
CA ILE A 734 6.53 7.38 -22.76
C ILE A 734 6.53 6.55 -21.49
N SER A 735 7.60 5.78 -21.30
CA SER A 735 7.82 5.05 -20.05
C SER A 735 8.30 5.99 -18.95
N LEU A 736 7.56 5.97 -17.84
CA LEU A 736 7.84 6.69 -16.60
C LEU A 736 8.45 5.80 -15.50
N GLY A 737 9.36 6.38 -14.71
CA GLY A 737 9.90 5.82 -13.47
C GLY A 737 9.70 6.76 -12.26
N ASN A 738 9.23 6.21 -11.15
CA ASN A 738 8.91 6.95 -9.93
C ASN A 738 10.02 6.79 -8.88
N ILE A 739 10.79 7.86 -8.63
CA ILE A 739 11.93 7.85 -7.69
C ILE A 739 11.43 8.01 -6.25
N ARG A 740 11.90 7.13 -5.36
CA ARG A 740 11.53 7.14 -3.93
C ARG A 740 12.69 6.91 -2.97
N ALA A 741 12.67 7.69 -1.90
CA ALA A 741 13.41 7.46 -0.66
C ALA A 741 12.44 7.61 0.52
N GLY A 742 12.77 7.03 1.67
CA GLY A 742 12.00 7.22 2.92
C GLY A 742 10.81 6.28 3.14
N TYR A 743 10.54 5.33 2.25
CA TYR A 743 9.73 4.15 2.57
C TYR A 743 10.63 3.01 3.10
N ASP A 744 10.07 2.12 3.92
CA ASP A 744 10.70 0.86 4.30
C ASP A 744 9.91 -0.30 3.69
N PHE A 745 10.57 -1.10 2.86
CA PHE A 745 10.02 -2.31 2.24
C PHE A 745 10.64 -3.59 2.84
N LYS A 746 11.17 -3.52 4.07
CA LYS A 746 11.77 -4.64 4.82
C LYS A 746 10.94 -5.09 6.01
N SER A 747 10.35 -4.17 6.79
CA SER A 747 9.62 -4.52 8.02
C SER A 747 8.22 -5.08 7.77
N ASP A 748 7.41 -4.42 6.93
CA ASP A 748 6.12 -4.92 6.45
C ASP A 748 6.08 -4.91 4.93
N ALA A 749 6.38 -6.05 4.32
CA ALA A 749 6.37 -6.20 2.87
C ALA A 749 4.96 -6.00 2.26
N TYR A 750 3.87 -6.34 2.95
CA TYR A 750 2.52 -6.31 2.37
C TYR A 750 1.85 -4.94 2.49
N GLY A 751 1.98 -4.25 3.63
CA GLY A 751 1.60 -2.84 3.75
C GLY A 751 2.42 -1.96 2.80
N ALA A 752 3.74 -2.15 2.74
CA ALA A 752 4.59 -1.39 1.83
C ALA A 752 4.31 -1.72 0.34
N LEU A 753 3.95 -2.96 0.00
CA LEU A 753 3.44 -3.34 -1.32
C LEU A 753 2.15 -2.58 -1.67
N ARG A 754 1.21 -2.44 -0.73
CA ARG A 754 -0.03 -1.71 -0.95
C ARG A 754 0.20 -0.23 -1.30
N TYR A 755 1.10 0.45 -0.60
CA TYR A 755 1.51 1.83 -0.97
C TYR A 755 2.27 1.88 -2.29
N ALA A 756 3.21 0.95 -2.52
CA ALA A 756 3.97 0.88 -3.77
C ALA A 756 3.06 0.69 -5.00
N LEU A 757 2.05 -0.17 -4.89
CA LEU A 757 1.02 -0.33 -5.92
C LEU A 757 0.24 0.98 -6.13
N TRP A 758 -0.28 1.60 -5.07
CA TRP A 758 -1.06 2.83 -5.19
C TRP A 758 -0.28 3.94 -5.91
N GLU A 759 0.97 4.19 -5.52
CA GLU A 759 1.82 5.18 -6.17
C GLU A 759 2.15 4.80 -7.62
N ALA A 760 2.69 3.60 -7.83
CA ALA A 760 3.15 3.16 -9.15
C ALA A 760 2.00 3.13 -10.16
N GLN A 761 0.80 2.74 -9.75
CA GLN A 761 -0.38 2.68 -10.60
C GLN A 761 -1.08 4.04 -10.78
N SER A 762 -1.04 4.94 -9.79
CA SER A 762 -1.57 6.32 -9.93
C SER A 762 -0.71 7.21 -10.83
N LEU A 763 0.56 6.85 -11.04
CA LEU A 763 1.50 7.55 -11.92
C LEU A 763 1.74 6.81 -13.26
N ASP A 764 1.20 5.60 -13.41
CA ASP A 764 1.54 4.62 -14.46
C ASP A 764 3.07 4.52 -14.68
N SER A 765 3.79 4.11 -13.64
CA SER A 765 5.26 4.12 -13.54
C SER A 765 5.83 2.82 -12.99
N SER A 766 7.10 2.52 -13.28
CA SER A 766 7.87 1.54 -12.48
C SER A 766 8.46 2.20 -11.23
N LEU A 767 8.66 1.42 -10.16
CA LEU A 767 9.19 1.94 -8.90
C LEU A 767 10.73 1.96 -8.90
N MET A 768 11.31 3.10 -8.54
CA MET A 768 12.75 3.35 -8.45
C MET A 768 13.13 3.75 -7.02
N PRO A 769 13.20 2.77 -6.09
CA PRO A 769 13.41 3.04 -4.67
C PRO A 769 14.89 3.14 -4.30
N ASN A 770 15.21 3.76 -3.17
CA ASN A 770 16.55 3.67 -2.60
C ASN A 770 16.87 2.20 -2.22
N CYS A 771 18.07 1.72 -2.55
CA CYS A 771 18.50 0.33 -2.35
C CYS A 771 18.50 -0.09 -0.87
N GLU A 772 18.70 0.81 0.08
CA GLU A 772 18.68 0.50 1.51
C GLU A 772 17.26 0.20 2.03
N SER A 773 16.21 0.52 1.26
CA SER A 773 14.81 0.27 1.63
C SER A 773 14.26 -1.10 1.21
N ILE A 774 14.93 -1.85 0.32
CA ILE A 774 14.34 -3.02 -0.34
C ILE A 774 14.74 -4.36 0.32
N SER A 775 13.78 -5.28 0.39
CA SER A 775 13.98 -6.69 0.74
C SER A 775 13.79 -7.60 -0.48
N LYS A 776 14.35 -8.83 -0.44
CA LYS A 776 14.05 -9.85 -1.46
C LYS A 776 12.57 -10.23 -1.44
N ASP A 777 12.00 -10.39 -0.26
CA ASP A 777 10.63 -10.86 -0.09
C ASP A 777 9.61 -9.87 -0.67
N PHE A 778 9.84 -8.56 -0.50
CA PHE A 778 9.09 -7.51 -1.19
C PHE A 778 9.16 -7.64 -2.73
N MET A 779 10.35 -7.93 -3.28
CA MET A 779 10.51 -8.12 -4.72
C MET A 779 9.79 -9.38 -5.23
N GLU A 780 9.83 -10.49 -4.50
CA GLU A 780 9.10 -11.71 -4.86
C GLU A 780 7.58 -11.46 -4.87
N ILE A 781 7.01 -10.79 -3.85
CA ILE A 781 5.56 -10.49 -3.85
C ILE A 781 5.18 -9.41 -4.88
N ALA A 782 6.10 -8.50 -5.24
CA ALA A 782 5.89 -7.51 -6.30
C ALA A 782 5.88 -8.14 -7.71
N LYS A 783 6.72 -9.15 -7.98
CA LYS A 783 6.84 -9.77 -9.32
C LYS A 783 5.53 -10.40 -9.81
N HIS A 784 4.79 -11.03 -8.89
CA HIS A 784 3.48 -11.62 -9.17
C HIS A 784 2.44 -10.57 -9.58
N ARG A 785 2.62 -9.32 -9.17
CA ARG A 785 1.76 -8.18 -9.51
C ARG A 785 2.26 -7.43 -10.76
N GLY A 786 3.28 -7.96 -11.44
CA GLY A 786 3.90 -7.39 -12.62
C GLY A 786 4.66 -6.08 -12.37
N MET A 787 4.93 -5.74 -11.10
CA MET A 787 5.69 -4.55 -10.72
C MET A 787 7.19 -4.88 -10.72
N THR A 788 7.97 -4.11 -11.49
CA THR A 788 9.43 -4.25 -11.54
C THR A 788 10.10 -3.16 -10.68
N ILE A 789 11.18 -3.55 -10.00
CA ILE A 789 11.90 -2.71 -9.03
C ILE A 789 13.29 -2.38 -9.58
N TRP A 790 13.66 -1.09 -9.53
CA TRP A 790 14.87 -0.53 -10.15
C TRP A 790 15.64 0.36 -9.15
N PRO A 791 16.40 -0.22 -8.20
CA PRO A 791 16.96 0.51 -7.08
C PRO A 791 18.21 1.35 -7.39
N TRP A 792 18.39 2.41 -6.59
CA TRP A 792 19.53 3.33 -6.61
C TRP A 792 20.09 3.58 -5.19
N ASN A 793 21.37 3.82 -4.95
CA ASN A 793 22.55 3.60 -5.80
C ASN A 793 23.32 2.39 -5.25
N ILE A 794 23.75 1.49 -6.14
CA ILE A 794 24.45 0.25 -5.76
C ILE A 794 25.92 0.42 -6.14
N ASN A 795 26.73 0.88 -5.19
CA ASN A 795 28.03 1.50 -5.49
C ASN A 795 29.28 0.70 -5.06
N ASP A 796 29.09 -0.45 -4.40
CA ASP A 796 30.15 -1.39 -4.03
C ASP A 796 29.88 -2.81 -4.57
N ILE A 797 30.93 -3.62 -4.65
CA ILE A 797 30.87 -4.98 -5.21
C ILE A 797 30.00 -5.95 -4.38
N SER A 798 29.93 -5.81 -3.05
CA SER A 798 29.14 -6.74 -2.22
C SER A 798 27.65 -6.49 -2.39
N THR A 799 27.22 -5.23 -2.41
CA THR A 799 25.83 -4.85 -2.72
C THR A 799 25.47 -5.16 -4.17
N ALA A 800 26.39 -4.97 -5.12
CA ALA A 800 26.21 -5.36 -6.52
C ALA A 800 25.96 -6.87 -6.67
N ILE A 801 26.78 -7.70 -6.03
CA ILE A 801 26.63 -9.17 -6.02
C ILE A 801 25.31 -9.58 -5.36
N HIS A 802 24.91 -8.91 -4.26
CA HIS A 802 23.65 -9.18 -3.58
C HIS A 802 22.44 -8.92 -4.50
N TYR A 803 22.32 -7.72 -5.06
CA TYR A 803 21.20 -7.35 -5.94
C TYR A 803 21.18 -8.12 -7.26
N PHE A 804 22.35 -8.47 -7.81
CA PHE A 804 22.44 -9.37 -8.96
C PHE A 804 21.89 -10.77 -8.63
N LYS A 805 22.28 -11.36 -7.49
CA LYS A 805 21.80 -12.68 -7.03
C LYS A 805 20.32 -12.65 -6.59
N MET A 806 19.75 -11.47 -6.28
CA MET A 806 18.30 -11.29 -6.10
C MET A 806 17.51 -11.30 -7.43
N GLY A 807 18.15 -11.10 -8.57
CA GLY A 807 17.49 -11.06 -9.88
C GLY A 807 16.71 -9.77 -10.17
N VAL A 808 17.19 -8.64 -9.64
CA VAL A 808 16.60 -7.31 -9.84
C VAL A 808 16.56 -6.93 -11.33
N TRP A 809 15.58 -6.10 -11.72
CA TRP A 809 15.39 -5.75 -13.14
C TRP A 809 16.43 -4.76 -13.65
N GLY A 810 16.84 -3.79 -12.84
CA GLY A 810 17.98 -2.94 -13.14
C GLY A 810 18.73 -2.47 -11.90
N ILE A 811 19.95 -1.98 -12.11
CA ILE A 811 20.88 -1.54 -11.06
C ILE A 811 21.42 -0.17 -11.48
N SER A 812 21.03 0.88 -10.75
CA SER A 812 21.63 2.22 -10.88
C SER A 812 22.90 2.30 -10.04
N THR A 813 24.04 2.56 -10.69
CA THR A 813 25.36 2.40 -10.07
C THR A 813 26.40 3.40 -10.59
N ASP A 814 27.28 3.83 -9.69
CA ASP A 814 28.47 4.63 -9.97
C ASP A 814 29.68 3.77 -10.39
N CYS A 815 29.59 2.44 -10.27
CA CYS A 815 30.69 1.49 -10.43
C CYS A 815 30.45 0.42 -11.51
N ALA A 816 29.83 0.82 -12.63
CA ALA A 816 29.48 -0.06 -13.76
C ALA A 816 30.62 -1.00 -14.25
N PHE A 817 31.89 -0.61 -14.04
CA PHE A 817 33.07 -1.44 -14.34
C PHE A 817 33.13 -2.78 -13.56
N VAL A 818 32.49 -2.88 -12.39
CA VAL A 818 32.43 -4.11 -11.57
C VAL A 818 31.75 -5.26 -12.32
N PHE A 819 30.76 -4.93 -13.16
CA PHE A 819 29.94 -5.89 -13.89
C PHE A 819 30.57 -6.32 -15.22
N SER A 820 31.55 -5.57 -15.75
CA SER A 820 31.99 -5.63 -17.15
C SER A 820 32.29 -7.03 -17.67
N ASP A 821 32.99 -7.86 -16.90
CA ASP A 821 33.39 -9.22 -17.27
C ASP A 821 32.45 -10.33 -16.77
N TRP A 822 31.39 -9.99 -16.04
CA TRP A 822 30.34 -10.96 -15.66
C TRP A 822 29.56 -11.40 -16.91
N ALA A 823 29.15 -12.67 -16.97
CA ALA A 823 28.39 -13.21 -18.09
C ALA A 823 26.94 -12.68 -18.06
N ALA A 824 26.59 -11.90 -19.08
CA ALA A 824 25.27 -11.28 -19.27
C ALA A 824 24.34 -12.14 -20.14
N ASP A 825 24.89 -13.06 -20.95
CA ASP A 825 24.13 -13.95 -21.82
C ASP A 825 24.88 -15.26 -22.13
N ILE A 826 24.14 -16.25 -22.62
CA ILE A 826 24.66 -17.51 -23.16
C ILE A 826 23.82 -17.94 -24.38
N THR A 827 24.50 -18.38 -25.45
CA THR A 827 23.89 -18.98 -26.64
C THR A 827 24.59 -20.29 -27.00
N PRO A 828 23.87 -21.30 -27.52
CA PRO A 828 24.51 -22.54 -27.98
C PRO A 828 25.27 -22.28 -29.28
N LYS A 829 26.40 -22.98 -29.54
CA LYS A 829 27.05 -22.91 -30.86
C LYS A 829 26.22 -23.58 -31.96
N GLN A 830 25.37 -24.53 -31.59
CA GLN A 830 24.46 -25.26 -32.48
C GLN A 830 23.10 -25.44 -31.79
N SER A 831 22.03 -24.88 -32.36
CA SER A 831 20.66 -25.09 -31.85
C SER A 831 20.04 -26.40 -32.33
N ASN A 832 20.60 -27.00 -33.37
CA ASN A 832 20.24 -28.32 -33.90
C ASN A 832 21.51 -29.14 -34.11
N VAL A 833 21.53 -30.37 -33.58
CA VAL A 833 22.63 -31.33 -33.71
C VAL A 833 22.07 -32.60 -34.35
N TYR A 834 22.84 -33.22 -35.26
CA TYR A 834 22.49 -34.49 -35.89
C TYR A 834 23.58 -35.51 -35.56
N MET A 835 23.18 -36.72 -35.15
CA MET A 835 24.07 -37.78 -34.72
C MET A 835 23.58 -39.13 -35.24
N LYS A 836 24.50 -40.05 -35.52
CA LYS A 836 24.22 -41.46 -35.78
C LYS A 836 24.31 -42.26 -34.48
N SER A 837 23.58 -43.36 -34.34
CA SER A 837 23.73 -44.26 -33.19
C SER A 837 25.21 -44.63 -32.93
N GLY A 838 25.65 -44.53 -31.67
CA GLY A 838 27.03 -44.72 -31.24
C GLY A 838 27.96 -43.50 -31.33
N GLU A 839 27.56 -42.43 -32.04
CA GLU A 839 28.37 -41.22 -32.22
C GLU A 839 28.54 -40.43 -30.91
N LEU A 840 29.67 -39.74 -30.78
CA LEU A 840 29.98 -38.81 -29.68
C LEU A 840 30.03 -37.38 -30.22
N SER A 841 29.37 -36.44 -29.54
CA SER A 841 29.39 -35.02 -29.90
C SER A 841 29.64 -34.15 -28.66
N LEU A 842 30.56 -33.19 -28.76
CA LEU A 842 30.80 -32.18 -27.73
C LEU A 842 29.83 -31.02 -27.93
N LEU A 843 29.00 -30.74 -26.93
CA LEU A 843 28.09 -29.58 -27.00
C LEU A 843 28.79 -28.35 -26.43
N GLU A 844 28.85 -27.28 -27.23
CA GLU A 844 29.52 -26.03 -26.87
C GLU A 844 28.53 -24.85 -26.84
N ALA A 845 28.87 -23.84 -26.03
CA ALA A 845 28.16 -22.58 -25.97
C ALA A 845 29.13 -21.40 -26.09
N ASN A 846 28.58 -20.21 -26.33
CA ASN A 846 29.28 -18.93 -26.18
C ASN A 846 28.59 -18.14 -25.08
N ILE A 847 29.36 -17.59 -24.14
CA ILE A 847 28.88 -16.55 -23.22
C ILE A 847 29.22 -15.17 -23.78
N LYS A 848 28.38 -14.18 -23.46
CA LYS A 848 28.65 -12.76 -23.72
C LYS A 848 28.65 -12.01 -22.38
N THR A 849 29.68 -11.23 -22.13
CA THR A 849 29.81 -10.43 -20.90
C THR A 849 29.09 -9.08 -21.00
N TYR A 850 28.98 -8.32 -19.90
CA TYR A 850 28.36 -6.98 -19.91
C TYR A 850 29.08 -6.03 -20.88
N ASN A 851 30.42 -5.97 -20.86
CA ASN A 851 31.23 -5.19 -21.81
C ASN A 851 31.18 -5.73 -23.27
N GLY A 852 30.44 -6.81 -23.51
CA GLY A 852 30.17 -7.37 -24.83
C GLY A 852 31.17 -8.40 -25.33
N THR A 853 32.24 -8.70 -24.59
CA THR A 853 33.20 -9.76 -24.95
C THR A 853 32.50 -11.12 -25.06
N VAL A 854 32.70 -11.80 -26.19
CA VAL A 854 32.19 -13.15 -26.42
C VAL A 854 33.31 -14.16 -26.15
N LYS A 855 33.02 -15.20 -25.36
CA LYS A 855 33.95 -16.27 -25.01
C LYS A 855 33.27 -17.62 -25.23
N SER A 856 33.89 -18.54 -25.96
CA SER A 856 33.40 -19.93 -26.04
C SER A 856 33.62 -20.64 -24.70
N VAL A 857 32.66 -21.46 -24.30
CA VAL A 857 32.68 -22.23 -23.05
C VAL A 857 32.24 -23.66 -23.31
N ILE A 858 32.68 -24.57 -22.43
CA ILE A 858 32.24 -25.95 -22.39
C ILE A 858 31.15 -26.05 -21.29
N PRO A 859 29.86 -26.09 -21.65
CA PRO A 859 28.75 -26.15 -20.71
C PRO A 859 28.49 -27.57 -20.18
N GLU A 860 27.72 -27.65 -19.11
CA GLU A 860 27.12 -28.88 -18.60
C GLU A 860 25.81 -29.17 -19.35
N VAL A 861 25.60 -30.40 -19.83
CA VAL A 861 24.40 -30.77 -20.60
C VAL A 861 23.28 -31.19 -19.64
N VAL A 862 22.12 -30.56 -19.73
CA VAL A 862 20.94 -30.84 -18.90
C VAL A 862 19.79 -31.28 -19.79
N VAL A 863 19.39 -32.55 -19.71
CA VAL A 863 18.33 -33.12 -20.58
C VAL A 863 16.95 -32.68 -20.09
N ILE A 864 16.08 -32.30 -21.04
CA ILE A 864 14.68 -31.89 -20.78
C ILE A 864 13.64 -32.77 -21.50
N GLY A 865 14.07 -33.78 -22.27
CA GLY A 865 13.23 -34.84 -22.82
C GLY A 865 13.98 -35.70 -23.86
N GLY A 866 13.68 -37.01 -23.92
CA GLY A 866 14.36 -37.96 -24.81
C GLY A 866 15.68 -38.53 -24.26
N ASP A 867 15.82 -38.58 -22.93
CA ASP A 867 17.00 -39.04 -22.22
C ASP A 867 17.40 -40.49 -22.55
N ASP A 868 16.44 -41.34 -22.87
CA ASP A 868 16.64 -42.73 -23.28
C ASP A 868 17.37 -42.89 -24.63
N CYS A 869 17.45 -41.83 -25.44
CA CYS A 869 18.11 -41.83 -26.74
C CYS A 869 19.60 -41.45 -26.68
N ILE A 870 20.10 -40.93 -25.55
CA ILE A 870 21.52 -40.54 -25.36
C ILE A 870 22.15 -40.99 -24.04
N GLU A 871 23.46 -40.83 -23.93
CA GLU A 871 24.25 -40.81 -22.69
C GLU A 871 24.83 -39.40 -22.52
N VAL A 872 24.80 -38.84 -21.31
CA VAL A 872 25.48 -37.57 -21.00
C VAL A 872 26.77 -37.89 -20.24
N LEU A 873 27.90 -37.61 -20.88
CA LEU A 873 29.26 -37.81 -20.37
C LEU A 873 29.87 -36.43 -20.07
N GLY A 874 29.28 -35.75 -19.07
CA GLY A 874 29.58 -34.35 -18.72
C GLY A 874 29.09 -33.37 -19.78
N SER A 875 29.99 -32.96 -20.67
CA SER A 875 29.73 -32.03 -21.77
C SER A 875 29.63 -32.72 -23.14
N ILE A 876 29.97 -34.00 -23.19
CA ILE A 876 29.86 -34.84 -24.39
C ILE A 876 28.55 -35.62 -24.31
N VAL A 877 27.78 -35.63 -25.39
CA VAL A 877 26.63 -36.52 -25.57
C VAL A 877 27.03 -37.71 -26.44
N LYS A 878 26.50 -38.89 -26.12
CA LYS A 878 26.66 -40.12 -26.90
C LYS A 878 25.30 -40.60 -27.38
N ALA A 879 25.15 -40.85 -28.68
CA ALA A 879 23.92 -41.40 -29.24
C ALA A 879 23.77 -42.90 -28.87
N LYS A 880 22.57 -43.31 -28.41
CA LYS A 880 22.25 -44.70 -28.06
C LYS A 880 21.28 -45.36 -29.05
N LYS A 881 20.23 -44.66 -29.47
CA LYS A 881 19.18 -45.16 -30.37
C LYS A 881 18.50 -44.01 -31.12
N PRO A 882 17.88 -44.27 -32.28
CA PRO A 882 17.17 -43.23 -33.05
C PRO A 882 16.06 -42.56 -32.25
N GLY A 883 15.92 -41.25 -32.39
CA GLY A 883 14.97 -40.45 -31.62
C GLY A 883 15.29 -38.94 -31.65
N ILE A 884 14.51 -38.17 -30.89
CA ILE A 884 14.69 -36.72 -30.74
C ILE A 884 14.90 -36.42 -29.26
N VAL A 885 15.97 -35.71 -28.94
CA VAL A 885 16.32 -35.27 -27.58
C VAL A 885 16.34 -33.76 -27.54
N TYR A 886 15.93 -33.19 -26.41
CA TYR A 886 16.06 -31.77 -26.13
C TYR A 886 16.90 -31.57 -24.88
N VAL A 887 17.86 -30.64 -24.94
CA VAL A 887 18.77 -30.33 -23.84
C VAL A 887 18.90 -28.82 -23.66
N LEU A 888 19.19 -28.39 -22.43
CA LEU A 888 19.69 -27.06 -22.10
C LEU A 888 21.20 -27.17 -21.85
N LEU A 889 21.95 -26.13 -22.23
CA LEU A 889 23.37 -26.03 -21.92
C LEU A 889 23.55 -25.06 -20.74
N ARG A 890 24.01 -25.57 -19.59
CA ARG A 890 24.26 -24.81 -18.36
C ARG A 890 25.71 -24.31 -18.31
N TYR A 891 25.90 -23.04 -18.00
CA TYR A 891 27.19 -22.48 -17.61
C TYR A 891 27.10 -21.86 -16.21
N THR A 892 27.95 -22.31 -15.29
CA THR A 892 28.11 -21.70 -13.98
C THR A 892 29.16 -20.58 -14.06
N ALA A 893 28.68 -19.34 -14.07
CA ALA A 893 29.50 -18.13 -14.09
C ALA A 893 29.95 -17.73 -12.67
N ARG A 894 31.01 -16.91 -12.58
CA ARG A 894 31.53 -16.34 -11.32
C ARG A 894 31.31 -14.84 -11.26
N LEU A 895 31.01 -14.33 -10.06
CA LEU A 895 30.89 -12.91 -9.75
C LEU A 895 32.14 -12.37 -9.01
N SER A 896 32.77 -13.22 -8.19
CA SER A 896 33.99 -12.91 -7.45
C SER A 896 34.93 -14.13 -7.41
N GLY A 897 36.06 -14.00 -6.69
CA GLY A 897 36.95 -15.12 -6.40
C GLY A 897 36.41 -16.13 -5.38
N LEU A 898 35.31 -15.83 -4.69
CA LEU A 898 34.74 -16.69 -3.66
C LEU A 898 34.04 -17.93 -4.27
N PRO A 899 34.11 -19.12 -3.64
CA PRO A 899 33.43 -20.32 -4.13
C PRO A 899 31.91 -20.18 -4.31
N GLU A 900 31.25 -19.46 -3.41
CA GLU A 900 29.79 -19.25 -3.32
C GLU A 900 29.26 -18.12 -4.20
N ASP A 901 30.15 -17.33 -4.82
CA ASP A 901 29.81 -16.25 -5.76
C ASP A 901 29.71 -16.76 -7.19
N VAL A 902 28.78 -17.70 -7.35
CA VAL A 902 28.42 -18.33 -8.62
C VAL A 902 26.93 -18.17 -8.93
N TYR A 903 26.61 -18.22 -10.21
CA TYR A 903 25.24 -18.25 -10.73
C TYR A 903 25.21 -19.08 -12.03
N ASP A 904 24.06 -19.68 -12.31
CA ASP A 904 23.87 -20.48 -13.53
C ASP A 904 23.16 -19.66 -14.62
N LEU A 905 23.69 -19.73 -15.84
CA LEU A 905 23.04 -19.34 -17.08
C LEU A 905 22.67 -20.60 -17.89
N TYR A 906 21.55 -20.55 -18.61
CA TYR A 906 21.08 -21.64 -19.47
C TYR A 906 20.76 -21.09 -20.86
N THR A 907 21.04 -21.88 -21.90
CA THR A 907 20.63 -21.58 -23.28
C THR A 907 19.12 -21.73 -23.48
N GLU A 908 18.63 -21.31 -24.64
CA GLU A 908 17.40 -21.89 -25.20
C GLU A 908 17.58 -23.40 -25.48
N PRO A 909 16.50 -24.20 -25.60
CA PRO A 909 16.58 -25.62 -25.91
C PRO A 909 17.33 -25.95 -27.21
N VAL A 910 18.37 -26.78 -27.10
CA VAL A 910 19.07 -27.41 -28.23
C VAL A 910 18.37 -28.71 -28.57
N ARG A 911 18.08 -28.92 -29.86
CA ARG A 911 17.50 -30.15 -30.39
C ARG A 911 18.60 -31.08 -30.90
N ILE A 912 18.57 -32.34 -30.50
CA ILE A 912 19.46 -33.40 -31.00
C ILE A 912 18.60 -34.44 -31.74
N GLN A 913 18.92 -34.69 -32.99
CA GLN A 913 18.36 -35.79 -33.78
C GLN A 913 19.35 -36.95 -33.74
N VAL A 914 18.93 -38.10 -33.22
CA VAL A 914 19.64 -39.36 -33.42
C VAL A 914 18.98 -40.12 -34.57
N GLY A 915 19.80 -40.66 -35.48
CA GLY A 915 19.42 -41.57 -36.57
C GLY A 915 20.04 -42.96 -36.43
#